data_AF-A0A844B1I1-F1
#
_entry.id   AF-A0A844B1I1-F1
#
_cell.length_a   1.000
_cell.length_b   1.000
_cell.length_c   1.000
_cell.angle_alpha   90.00
_cell.angle_beta   90.00
_cell.angle_gamma   90.00
#
_symmetry.space_group_name_H-M   'P 1'
#
loop_
_entity.id
_entity.type
_entity.pdbx_description
1 polymer ?
#
loop_
_entity_poly.entity_id
_entity_poly.type
_entity_poly.pdbx_seq_one_letter_code
_entity_poly.pdbx_strand_id
1 'polypeptide(L)'
;MTDLPPETPIEPARRSLLERLSIVWVIPAAALVIALGVAWNSYMERGPLLELVFETASGIRAGETELRYRDVTVGIVESVAFTEGLGKVLVGVRLDRDVADFVDDDAQFWVVRPEVTPRGVSGLETVLSGTFIEGIWDDTPGGFVQRHDASTTAPLNREGRPALRLRLRAAGSAALTAEAPIVYRGIEVGRIGRAEVSEDGATVEAEAIIFAPHDRLISSATRFWDTSGFRFSLGPGGARLDFDSLASLVSGGITFRTVVSGGAPVEPGTQFNVYPDEAAARASLFGPDEGELLSLSAVFEENVSGLAVDAPVDLGGIRIGRVTALGGIVDAARFGDERVRLAATLAIRPRQLGLEGTPDPEAALDYLAARVDEGLRARLATASLLTGGLKVELVELAEAPPAALDRDASPNPAIPTAPAEIADAAATAEGIYNRISALPIEQVMESTIAALDNIARLAGSEDIRAVPGEVRALLGEARGLVGTDEAQALPGRLSAAVGELETLVARLNESDAAGRLGAAIDAAAAAAARVESTVEGVPDLIARLTGIAENAEAVPLDELAARLSALLDAAARLVDTDDARALPADLSAALGELRAVLADLRDGGVIENANATLASARAAADGFSAAAEDLPALLNRARSVLDEAAATIRDYDATRGVGRDLGPAIREVERAARAVSALARTLERNPNSILFGR
;
A
#
# COMPACT_ATOMS: atom_id res chain seq x y z
N MET A 1 105.15 24.69 91.64
CA MET A 1 103.73 25.07 91.69
C MET A 1 103.56 26.26 90.78
N THR A 2 102.82 26.09 89.68
CA THR A 2 101.95 27.10 89.07
C THR A 2 101.07 26.34 88.08
N ASP A 3 99.81 26.19 88.49
CA ASP A 3 98.72 25.52 87.81
C ASP A 3 98.47 26.09 86.41
N LEU A 4 98.29 25.20 85.43
CA LEU A 4 97.62 25.52 84.17
C LEU A 4 96.11 25.29 84.37
N PRO A 5 95.24 26.19 83.89
CA PRO A 5 93.79 26.08 84.07
C PRO A 5 93.22 24.91 83.24
N PRO A 6 92.07 24.33 83.64
CA PRO A 6 91.48 23.18 82.95
C PRO A 6 90.95 23.55 81.57
N GLU A 7 91.14 22.67 80.59
CA GLU A 7 90.63 22.82 79.23
C GLU A 7 89.09 22.80 79.21
N THR A 8 88.50 23.81 78.58
CA THR A 8 87.05 23.94 78.37
C THR A 8 86.56 22.94 77.31
N PRO A 9 85.48 22.18 77.57
CA PRO A 9 84.91 21.28 76.57
C PRO A 9 84.19 22.10 75.48
N ILE A 10 84.66 21.97 74.24
CA ILE A 10 84.02 22.59 73.06
C ILE A 10 82.97 21.60 72.55
N GLU A 11 81.68 21.87 72.80
CA GLU A 11 80.59 21.15 72.13
C GLU A 11 80.46 21.64 70.67
N PRO A 12 80.39 20.75 69.68
CA PRO A 12 80.21 21.15 68.29
C PRO A 12 78.82 21.75 68.08
N ALA A 13 78.78 22.94 67.48
CA ALA A 13 77.54 23.60 67.09
C ALA A 13 76.67 22.67 66.24
N ARG A 14 75.39 22.52 66.61
CA ARG A 14 74.41 21.74 65.84
C ARG A 14 74.30 22.34 64.44
N ARG A 15 74.87 21.66 63.44
CA ARG A 15 74.74 22.03 62.02
C ARG A 15 73.27 22.17 61.65
N SER A 16 72.95 23.27 60.97
CA SER A 16 71.62 23.57 60.44
C SER A 16 71.14 22.43 59.53
N LEU A 17 69.84 22.11 59.56
CA LEU A 17 69.23 21.07 58.71
C LEU A 17 69.52 21.31 57.22
N LEU A 18 69.70 22.57 56.81
CA LEU A 18 70.02 22.96 55.43
C LEU A 18 71.45 22.58 55.00
N GLU A 19 72.41 22.50 55.93
CA GLU A 19 73.79 22.06 55.63
C GLU A 19 73.93 20.53 55.54
N ARG A 20 72.91 19.78 55.96
CA ARG A 20 72.86 18.30 55.87
C ARG A 20 72.18 17.81 54.59
N LEU A 21 71.47 18.68 53.88
CA LEU A 21 70.85 18.35 52.59
C LEU A 21 71.91 18.44 51.48
N SER A 22 72.41 17.28 51.06
CA SER A 22 73.27 17.15 49.89
C SER A 22 72.56 17.67 48.64
N ILE A 23 73.26 18.48 47.84
CA ILE A 23 72.79 19.02 46.55
C ILE A 23 72.29 17.91 45.59
N VAL A 24 72.75 16.67 45.80
CA VAL A 24 72.34 15.47 45.05
C VAL A 24 70.84 15.17 45.21
N TRP A 25 70.20 15.59 46.30
CA TRP A 25 68.76 15.37 46.55
C TRP A 25 67.84 16.43 45.91
N VAL A 26 68.39 17.53 45.41
CA VAL A 26 67.59 18.60 44.80
C VAL A 26 66.95 18.15 43.48
N ILE A 27 67.69 17.38 42.67
CA ILE A 27 67.20 16.91 41.36
C ILE A 27 66.03 15.92 41.51
N PRO A 28 66.10 14.86 42.35
CA PRO A 28 64.96 13.97 42.59
C PRO A 28 63.73 14.68 43.18
N ALA A 29 63.93 15.63 44.09
CA ALA A 29 62.82 16.38 44.69
C ALA A 29 62.13 17.28 43.66
N ALA A 30 62.90 17.97 42.80
CA ALA A 30 62.35 18.77 41.71
C ALA A 30 61.59 17.90 40.69
N ALA A 31 62.13 16.73 40.33
CA ALA A 31 61.44 15.77 39.46
C ALA A 31 60.12 15.27 40.07
N LEU A 32 60.09 15.00 41.38
CA LEU A 32 58.86 14.60 42.08
C LEU A 32 57.80 15.70 42.08
N VAL A 33 58.19 16.96 42.29
CA VAL A 33 57.26 18.10 42.24
C VAL A 33 56.69 18.28 40.85
N ILE A 34 57.51 18.15 39.79
CA ILE A 34 57.04 18.20 38.40
C ILE A 34 56.08 17.03 38.13
N ALA A 35 56.42 15.82 38.56
CA ALA A 35 55.57 14.64 38.39
C ALA A 35 54.22 14.79 39.12
N LEU A 36 54.23 15.30 40.35
CA LEU A 36 53.02 15.64 41.10
C LEU A 36 52.21 16.75 40.42
N GLY A 37 52.89 17.77 39.88
CA GLY A 37 52.26 18.84 39.13
C GLY A 37 51.56 18.35 37.85
N VAL A 38 52.24 17.49 37.07
CA VAL A 38 51.66 16.86 35.87
C VAL A 38 50.51 15.94 36.24
N ALA A 39 50.66 15.13 37.31
CA ALA A 39 49.59 14.26 37.79
C ALA A 39 48.36 15.05 38.27
N TRP A 40 48.58 16.17 38.97
CA TRP A 40 47.50 17.05 39.43
C TRP A 40 46.81 17.75 38.26
N ASN A 41 47.58 18.27 37.30
CA ASN A 41 47.03 18.91 36.11
C ASN A 41 46.21 17.89 35.28
N SER A 42 46.77 16.70 35.05
CA SER A 42 46.06 15.60 34.38
C SER A 42 44.82 15.12 35.12
N TYR A 43 44.77 15.27 36.45
CA TYR A 43 43.57 14.96 37.24
C TYR A 43 42.51 16.06 37.14
N MET A 44 42.93 17.34 37.15
CA MET A 44 42.05 18.51 37.03
C MET A 44 41.51 18.74 35.61
N GLU A 45 42.20 18.22 34.59
CA GLU A 45 41.76 18.26 33.19
C GLU A 45 40.75 17.15 32.85
N ARG A 46 40.57 16.14 33.71
CA ARG A 46 39.54 15.11 33.49
C ARG A 46 38.16 15.70 33.69
N GLY A 47 37.26 15.48 32.73
CA GLY A 47 35.86 15.81 32.92
C GLY A 47 35.16 14.88 33.92
N PRO A 48 33.90 15.18 34.27
CA PRO A 48 33.16 14.44 35.27
C PRO A 48 32.80 13.02 34.81
N LEU A 49 32.46 12.16 35.78
CA LEU A 49 32.00 10.80 35.51
C LEU A 49 30.47 10.81 35.46
N LEU A 50 29.91 10.52 34.29
CA LEU A 50 28.48 10.38 34.04
C LEU A 50 28.06 8.92 34.26
N GLU A 51 27.02 8.70 35.05
CA GLU A 51 26.45 7.40 35.36
C GLU A 51 25.16 7.17 34.58
N LEU A 52 25.23 6.30 33.57
CA LEU A 52 24.08 5.92 32.75
C LEU A 52 23.51 4.58 33.21
N VAL A 53 22.22 4.56 33.53
CA VAL A 53 21.52 3.36 34.00
C VAL A 53 20.72 2.77 32.85
N PHE A 54 21.13 1.60 32.35
CA PHE A 54 20.43 0.85 31.31
C PHE A 54 19.75 -0.40 31.86
N GLU A 55 18.69 -0.86 31.21
CA GLU A 55 18.13 -2.20 31.47
C GLU A 55 19.11 -3.31 31.07
N THR A 56 19.80 -3.12 29.94
CA THR A 56 20.81 -4.06 29.42
C THR A 56 21.98 -3.30 28.79
N ALA A 57 23.18 -3.87 28.83
CA ALA A 57 24.39 -3.26 28.25
C ALA A 57 24.98 -4.07 27.09
N SER A 58 24.12 -4.74 26.31
CA SER A 58 24.57 -5.53 25.16
C SER A 58 25.35 -4.69 24.16
N GLY A 59 26.63 -5.04 23.95
CA GLY A 59 27.54 -4.35 23.02
C GLY A 59 28.43 -3.28 23.66
N ILE A 60 28.05 -2.75 24.83
CA ILE A 60 28.82 -1.70 25.52
C ILE A 60 30.07 -2.32 26.17
N ARG A 61 31.25 -1.73 25.89
CA ARG A 61 32.53 -2.16 26.45
C ARG A 61 33.31 -0.99 27.03
N ALA A 62 33.88 -1.20 28.21
CA ALA A 62 34.77 -0.25 28.86
C ALA A 62 36.05 -0.03 28.04
N GLY A 63 36.42 1.22 27.84
CA GLY A 63 37.59 1.67 27.08
C GLY A 63 37.40 1.69 25.56
N GLU A 64 36.31 1.13 25.04
CA GLU A 64 36.04 1.03 23.59
C GLU A 64 34.79 1.82 23.17
N THR A 65 33.72 1.76 23.97
CA THR A 65 32.46 2.42 23.63
C THR A 65 32.54 3.92 23.87
N GLU A 66 32.22 4.70 22.83
CA GLU A 66 32.19 6.15 22.86
C GLU A 66 30.79 6.68 23.20
N LEU A 67 30.73 7.83 23.87
CA LEU A 67 29.54 8.67 23.97
C LEU A 67 29.64 9.77 22.91
N ARG A 68 28.59 9.94 22.11
CA ARG A 68 28.53 10.92 21.03
C ARG A 68 27.37 11.89 21.20
N TYR A 69 27.59 13.12 20.77
CA TYR A 69 26.58 14.17 20.63
C TYR A 69 26.70 14.76 19.23
N ARG A 70 25.62 14.71 18.44
CA ARG A 70 25.61 15.18 17.03
C ARG A 70 26.78 14.60 16.22
N ASP A 71 26.97 13.28 16.30
CA ASP A 71 28.09 12.54 15.67
C ASP A 71 29.52 12.89 16.13
N VAL A 72 29.67 13.72 17.18
CA VAL A 72 30.97 14.07 17.76
C VAL A 72 31.19 13.28 19.04
N THR A 73 32.35 12.63 19.18
CA THR A 73 32.74 11.95 20.42
C THR A 73 32.99 12.98 21.52
N VAL A 74 32.27 12.83 22.63
CA VAL A 74 32.30 13.73 23.78
C VAL A 74 32.54 12.99 25.10
N GLY A 75 32.81 11.69 25.03
CA GLY A 75 33.15 10.87 26.19
C GLY A 75 33.46 9.43 25.83
N ILE A 76 34.01 8.68 26.78
CA ILE A 76 34.36 7.26 26.64
C ILE A 76 33.87 6.49 27.86
N VAL A 77 33.32 5.30 27.65
CA VAL A 77 32.90 4.41 28.74
C VAL A 77 34.11 3.94 29.53
N GLU A 78 34.20 4.27 30.81
CA GLU A 78 35.25 3.82 31.73
C GLU A 78 34.91 2.49 32.42
N SER A 79 33.63 2.25 32.72
CA SER A 79 33.20 1.06 33.46
C SER A 79 31.80 0.59 33.08
N VAL A 80 31.59 -0.73 33.19
CA VAL A 80 30.28 -1.37 33.04
C VAL A 80 30.11 -2.32 34.23
N ALA A 81 29.13 -2.05 35.08
CA ALA A 81 28.87 -2.80 36.30
C ALA A 81 27.36 -3.01 36.49
N PHE A 82 26.96 -3.97 37.31
CA PHE A 82 25.56 -4.07 37.72
C PHE A 82 25.25 -3.10 38.86
N THR A 83 24.00 -2.66 38.92
CA THR A 83 23.46 -1.98 40.11
C THR A 83 23.42 -2.94 41.31
N GLU A 84 23.31 -2.43 42.54
CA GLU A 84 23.35 -3.22 43.78
C GLU A 84 22.30 -4.36 43.84
N GLY A 85 21.22 -4.28 43.06
CA GLY A 85 20.18 -5.31 42.94
C GLY A 85 20.30 -6.23 41.72
N LEU A 86 21.36 -6.10 40.90
CA LEU A 86 21.60 -6.83 39.65
C LEU A 86 20.52 -6.69 38.55
N GLY A 87 19.46 -5.91 38.77
CA GLY A 87 18.35 -5.76 37.82
C GLY A 87 18.59 -4.76 36.69
N LYS A 88 19.59 -3.87 36.83
CA LYS A 88 20.00 -2.88 35.83
C LYS A 88 21.51 -2.81 35.72
N VAL A 89 22.01 -2.32 34.58
CA VAL A 89 23.44 -2.09 34.33
C VAL A 89 23.77 -0.60 34.50
N LEU A 90 24.79 -0.32 35.30
CA LEU A 90 25.39 1.00 35.50
C LEU A 90 26.62 1.13 34.58
N VAL A 91 26.58 2.10 33.68
CA VAL A 91 27.66 2.42 32.75
C VAL A 91 28.26 3.75 33.16
N GLY A 92 29.52 3.75 33.57
CA GLY A 92 30.28 4.96 33.90
C GLY A 92 30.96 5.50 32.65
N VAL A 93 30.60 6.70 32.21
CA VAL A 93 31.17 7.39 31.06
C VAL A 93 31.98 8.58 31.54
N ARG A 94 33.25 8.67 31.13
CA ARG A 94 34.04 9.89 31.33
C ARG A 94 33.64 10.89 30.25
N LEU A 95 33.02 11.96 30.66
CA LEU A 95 32.59 13.04 29.77
C LEU A 95 33.72 14.05 29.58
N ASP A 96 33.78 14.68 28.42
CA ASP A 96 34.66 15.82 28.18
C ASP A 96 34.19 17.03 28.99
N ARG A 97 35.16 17.78 29.53
CA ARG A 97 34.86 18.92 30.41
C ARG A 97 34.05 20.02 29.72
N ASP A 98 34.26 20.21 28.42
CA ASP A 98 33.66 21.29 27.63
C ASP A 98 32.14 21.11 27.43
N VAL A 99 31.62 19.88 27.53
CA VAL A 99 30.19 19.58 27.39
C VAL A 99 29.48 19.35 28.72
N ALA A 100 30.23 19.19 29.81
CA ALA A 100 29.69 18.80 31.11
C ALA A 100 28.60 19.73 31.64
N ASP A 101 28.75 21.04 31.43
CA ASP A 101 27.79 22.04 31.92
C ASP A 101 26.44 22.03 31.16
N PHE A 102 26.37 21.33 30.03
CA PHE A 102 25.16 21.18 29.21
C PHE A 102 24.44 19.84 29.43
N VAL A 103 25.06 18.90 30.14
CA VAL A 103 24.44 17.61 30.47
C VAL A 103 23.67 17.77 31.78
N ASP A 104 22.48 18.36 31.67
CA ASP A 104 21.53 18.55 32.77
C ASP A 104 20.44 17.46 32.78
N ASP A 105 19.44 17.60 33.64
CA ASP A 105 18.37 16.61 33.88
C ASP A 105 17.53 16.28 32.63
N ASP A 106 17.50 17.18 31.63
CA ASP A 106 16.76 16.99 30.38
C ASP A 106 17.56 16.17 29.36
N ALA A 107 18.84 15.88 29.63
CA ALA A 107 19.70 15.07 28.78
C ALA A 107 19.21 13.62 28.69
N GLN A 108 19.05 13.13 27.46
CA GLN A 108 18.63 11.76 27.18
C GLN A 108 19.74 10.98 26.50
N PHE A 109 19.87 9.70 26.87
CA PHE A 109 20.92 8.83 26.37
C PHE A 109 20.34 7.52 25.84
N TRP A 110 20.86 7.02 24.73
CA TRP A 110 20.50 5.69 24.22
C TRP A 110 21.66 4.97 23.55
N VAL A 111 21.55 3.66 23.43
CA VAL A 111 22.52 2.84 22.68
C VAL A 111 22.17 2.82 21.21
N VAL A 112 23.15 3.09 20.35
CA VAL A 112 23.04 2.92 18.89
C VAL A 112 23.72 1.60 18.49
N ARG A 113 22.99 0.80 17.71
CA ARG A 113 23.38 -0.54 17.25
C ARG A 113 22.82 -0.80 15.85
N PRO A 114 23.33 -1.80 15.13
CA PRO A 114 22.84 -2.09 13.79
C PRO A 114 21.48 -2.76 13.91
N GLU A 115 20.46 -2.15 13.30
CA GLU A 115 19.09 -2.66 13.32
C GLU A 115 18.59 -2.87 11.89
N VAL A 116 18.08 -4.07 11.63
CA VAL A 116 17.43 -4.43 10.38
C VAL A 116 15.93 -4.44 10.63
N THR A 117 15.24 -3.50 9.99
CA THR A 117 13.78 -3.41 10.04
C THR A 117 13.20 -3.74 8.67
N PRO A 118 11.90 -4.10 8.57
CA PRO A 118 11.23 -4.25 7.28
C PRO A 118 11.31 -3.01 6.38
N ARG A 119 11.64 -1.84 6.92
CA ARG A 119 11.73 -0.56 6.20
C ARG A 119 13.13 -0.18 5.77
N GLY A 120 14.17 -0.86 6.26
CA GLY A 120 15.55 -0.53 5.95
C GLY A 120 16.50 -0.90 7.07
N VAL A 121 17.77 -0.57 6.82
CA VAL A 121 18.87 -0.85 7.74
C VAL A 121 19.37 0.47 8.33
N SER A 122 19.41 0.56 9.65
CA SER A 122 19.96 1.69 10.40
C SER A 122 21.14 1.23 11.26
N GLY A 123 22.02 2.16 11.63
CA GLY A 123 23.16 1.84 12.49
C GLY A 123 24.27 1.08 11.78
N LEU A 124 24.38 1.17 10.45
CA LEU A 124 25.41 0.46 9.66
C LEU A 124 26.84 0.88 10.05
N GLU A 125 27.02 2.11 10.51
CA GLU A 125 28.27 2.63 11.05
C GLU A 125 28.80 1.78 12.22
N THR A 126 27.89 1.21 13.01
CA THR A 126 28.24 0.35 14.16
C THR A 126 28.77 -1.02 13.76
N VAL A 127 28.60 -1.44 12.50
CA VAL A 127 29.16 -2.71 12.00
C VAL A 127 30.69 -2.66 12.01
N LEU A 128 31.28 -1.50 11.75
CA LEU A 128 32.74 -1.30 11.76
C LEU A 128 33.22 -0.69 13.08
N SER A 129 32.53 0.33 13.61
CA SER A 129 32.97 1.04 14.83
C SER A 129 32.54 0.39 16.14
N GLY A 130 31.66 -0.62 16.10
CA GLY A 130 30.99 -1.15 17.28
C GLY A 130 29.82 -0.27 17.74
N THR A 131 29.09 -0.74 18.75
CA THR A 131 27.98 0.00 19.37
C THR A 131 28.51 1.21 20.14
N PHE A 132 27.84 2.34 20.01
CA PHE A 132 28.15 3.58 20.74
C PHE A 132 26.92 4.07 21.51
N ILE A 133 27.13 4.98 22.44
CA ILE A 133 26.06 5.67 23.16
C ILE A 133 25.88 7.04 22.51
N GLU A 134 24.64 7.41 22.24
CA GLU A 134 24.30 8.74 21.75
C GLU A 134 23.54 9.50 22.84
N GLY A 135 23.85 10.78 22.96
CA GLY A 135 23.21 11.69 23.90
C GLY A 135 22.60 12.87 23.18
N ILE A 136 21.54 13.41 23.77
CA ILE A 136 20.90 14.65 23.32
C ILE A 136 20.57 15.56 24.49
N TRP A 137 20.86 16.83 24.32
CA TRP A 137 20.62 17.94 25.24
C TRP A 137 20.59 19.26 24.45
N ASP A 138 20.13 20.34 25.07
CA ASP A 138 20.02 21.65 24.44
C ASP A 138 21.36 22.43 24.46
N ASP A 139 21.36 23.67 23.99
CA ASP A 139 22.56 24.53 23.98
C ASP A 139 22.63 25.49 25.18
N THR A 140 21.81 25.25 26.21
CA THR A 140 21.73 26.10 27.41
C THR A 140 22.42 25.40 28.59
N PRO A 141 23.42 26.04 29.24
CA PRO A 141 24.06 25.45 30.41
C PRO A 141 23.08 25.34 31.60
N GLY A 142 22.61 24.12 31.88
CA GLY A 142 21.75 23.79 33.03
C GLY A 142 22.51 23.27 34.25
N GLY A 143 23.80 22.94 34.09
CA GLY A 143 24.65 22.35 35.12
C GLY A 143 24.68 20.82 35.06
N PHE A 144 25.82 20.24 35.46
CA PHE A 144 26.05 18.80 35.34
C PHE A 144 25.21 17.97 36.31
N VAL A 145 24.40 17.06 35.78
CA VAL A 145 23.74 16.00 36.53
C VAL A 145 24.53 14.70 36.35
N GLN A 146 24.87 14.05 37.46
CA GLN A 146 25.76 12.89 37.42
C GLN A 146 25.08 11.63 36.90
N ARG A 147 23.78 11.46 37.13
CA ARG A 147 23.10 10.18 36.96
C ARG A 147 21.84 10.31 36.11
N HIS A 148 21.77 9.51 35.05
CA HIS A 148 20.64 9.50 34.11
C HIS A 148 20.13 8.08 33.87
N ASP A 149 18.82 7.96 33.66
CA ASP A 149 18.24 6.76 33.07
C ASP A 149 18.47 6.81 31.55
N ALA A 150 18.96 5.70 31.00
CA ALA A 150 19.31 5.59 29.59
C ALA A 150 18.52 4.47 28.92
N SER A 151 18.13 4.71 27.67
CA SER A 151 17.24 3.82 26.90
C SER A 151 18.01 2.90 25.97
N THR A 152 17.47 1.71 25.71
CA THR A 152 18.00 0.83 24.65
C THR A 152 17.44 1.16 23.27
N THR A 153 16.43 2.04 23.20
CA THR A 153 15.82 2.52 21.96
C THR A 153 16.00 4.04 21.86
N ALA A 154 16.31 4.52 20.65
CA ALA A 154 16.40 5.94 20.38
C ALA A 154 15.06 6.67 20.65
N PRO A 155 15.08 7.91 21.16
CA PRO A 155 13.88 8.71 21.32
C PRO A 155 13.27 9.03 19.95
N LEU A 156 11.96 9.29 19.92
CA LEU A 156 11.24 9.60 18.69
C LEU A 156 11.77 10.86 18.00
N ASN A 157 12.24 11.84 18.78
CA ASN A 157 12.87 13.07 18.29
C ASN A 157 14.41 13.02 18.46
N ARG A 158 15.08 12.18 17.66
CA ARG A 158 16.53 12.00 17.70
C ARG A 158 17.32 13.28 17.43
N GLU A 159 16.75 14.19 16.66
CA GLU A 159 17.41 15.43 16.27
C GLU A 159 17.24 16.56 17.29
N GLY A 160 16.37 16.39 18.30
CA GLY A 160 16.10 17.42 19.31
C GLY A 160 15.46 18.67 18.73
N ARG A 161 14.85 18.57 17.53
CA ARG A 161 14.19 19.70 16.88
C ARG A 161 12.90 20.05 17.62
N PRO A 162 12.50 21.33 17.69
CA PRO A 162 11.18 21.70 18.20
C PRO A 162 10.07 20.93 17.46
N ALA A 163 9.19 20.26 18.22
CA ALA A 163 8.12 19.44 17.67
C ALA A 163 6.90 19.42 18.59
N LEU A 164 5.71 19.34 18.00
CA LEU A 164 4.45 19.12 18.70
C LEU A 164 4.25 17.62 18.93
N ARG A 165 4.19 17.20 20.19
CA ARG A 165 3.86 15.82 20.58
C ARG A 165 2.34 15.63 20.56
N LEU A 166 1.89 14.52 20.00
CA LEU A 166 0.48 14.11 19.88
C LEU A 166 0.34 12.65 20.32
N ARG A 167 -0.87 12.24 20.69
CA ARG A 167 -1.22 10.82 20.81
C ARG A 167 -2.16 10.43 19.69
N LEU A 168 -1.85 9.39 18.95
CA LEU A 168 -2.67 8.85 17.89
C LEU A 168 -3.32 7.55 18.37
N ARG A 169 -4.63 7.43 18.23
CA ARG A 169 -5.39 6.21 18.52
C ARG A 169 -5.97 5.63 17.22
N ALA A 170 -5.75 4.35 16.99
CA ALA A 170 -6.32 3.64 15.85
C ALA A 170 -7.84 3.57 15.97
N ALA A 171 -8.58 3.97 14.93
CA ALA A 171 -10.01 3.79 14.84
C ALA A 171 -10.36 2.73 13.77
N GLY A 172 -11.23 1.78 14.13
CA GLY A 172 -11.66 0.73 13.22
C GLY A 172 -10.49 -0.16 12.79
N SER A 173 -10.25 -0.24 11.47
CA SER A 173 -9.18 -1.05 10.87
C SER A 173 -7.90 -0.27 10.56
N ALA A 174 -7.76 0.98 11.04
CA ALA A 174 -6.57 1.78 10.81
C ALA A 174 -5.33 1.15 11.49
N ALA A 175 -4.19 1.12 10.79
CA ALA A 175 -2.95 0.61 11.35
C ALA A 175 -2.07 1.75 11.86
N LEU A 176 -1.53 1.60 13.07
CA LEU A 176 -0.46 2.46 13.58
C LEU A 176 0.86 1.72 13.47
N THR A 177 1.58 1.96 12.39
CA THR A 177 2.86 1.29 12.16
C THR A 177 3.98 2.11 12.81
N ALA A 178 4.71 1.51 13.75
CA ALA A 178 5.80 2.17 14.47
C ALA A 178 6.81 2.81 13.50
N GLU A 179 7.32 4.02 13.80
CA GLU A 179 8.24 4.81 12.96
C GLU A 179 7.65 5.30 11.62
N ALA A 180 6.35 5.11 11.35
CA ALA A 180 5.79 5.53 10.07
C ALA A 180 5.87 7.07 9.93
N PRO A 181 6.15 7.56 8.70
CA PRO A 181 6.16 8.98 8.44
C PRO A 181 4.75 9.55 8.54
N ILE A 182 4.65 10.75 9.11
CA ILE A 182 3.45 11.58 9.00
C ILE A 182 3.70 12.54 7.84
N VAL A 183 2.90 12.38 6.79
CA VAL A 183 3.09 13.09 5.52
C VAL A 183 1.99 14.12 5.36
N TYR A 184 2.34 15.31 4.89
CA TYR A 184 1.40 16.33 4.48
C TYR A 184 1.70 16.76 3.05
N ARG A 185 0.75 16.52 2.13
CA ARG A 185 0.90 16.83 0.68
C ARG A 185 2.20 16.28 0.06
N GLY A 186 2.58 15.06 0.45
CA GLY A 186 3.79 14.39 -0.06
C GLY A 186 5.09 14.75 0.66
N ILE A 187 5.07 15.64 1.66
CA ILE A 187 6.24 16.04 2.45
C ILE A 187 6.17 15.37 3.84
N GLU A 188 7.24 14.71 4.28
CA GLU A 188 7.35 14.21 5.66
C GLU A 188 7.42 15.40 6.62
N VAL A 189 6.41 15.52 7.48
CA VAL A 189 6.29 16.62 8.46
C VAL A 189 6.35 16.12 9.90
N GLY A 190 6.39 14.80 10.10
CA GLY A 190 6.37 14.19 11.41
C GLY A 190 6.60 12.69 11.35
N ARG A 191 6.52 12.06 12.52
CA ARG A 191 6.77 10.63 12.69
C ARG A 191 5.95 10.04 13.83
N ILE A 192 5.56 8.79 13.68
CA ILE A 192 4.85 8.02 14.70
C ILE A 192 5.87 7.20 15.50
N GLY A 193 5.75 7.21 16.82
CA GLY A 193 6.51 6.37 17.72
C GLY A 193 6.05 4.93 17.70
N ARG A 194 6.47 4.17 18.71
CA ARG A 194 6.05 2.78 18.85
C ARG A 194 4.56 2.71 19.21
N ALA A 195 3.84 1.79 18.57
CA ALA A 195 2.45 1.52 18.89
C ALA A 195 2.36 0.57 20.10
N GLU A 196 1.45 0.88 21.00
CA GLU A 196 1.17 0.16 22.23
C GLU A 196 -0.33 -0.12 22.33
N VAL A 197 -0.70 -1.23 22.96
CA VAL A 197 -2.10 -1.54 23.24
C VAL A 197 -2.51 -0.78 24.50
N SER A 198 -3.66 -0.11 24.49
CA SER A 198 -4.19 0.58 25.66
C SER A 198 -4.41 -0.39 26.83
N GLU A 199 -4.39 0.12 28.07
CA GLU A 199 -4.50 -0.72 29.29
C GLU A 199 -5.78 -1.58 29.33
N ASP A 200 -6.86 -1.12 28.69
CA ASP A 200 -8.12 -1.84 28.57
C ASP A 200 -8.11 -2.93 27.48
N GLY A 201 -7.03 -3.04 26.70
CA GLY A 201 -6.89 -3.99 25.59
C GLY A 201 -7.74 -3.67 24.37
N ALA A 202 -8.49 -2.56 24.37
CA ALA A 202 -9.52 -2.29 23.37
C ALA A 202 -9.00 -1.50 22.17
N THR A 203 -7.93 -0.72 22.33
CA THR A 203 -7.41 0.16 21.29
C THR A 203 -5.89 0.10 21.16
N VAL A 204 -5.37 0.52 20.01
CA VAL A 204 -3.94 0.71 19.79
C VAL A 204 -3.65 2.20 19.76
N GLU A 205 -2.66 2.62 20.53
CA GLU A 205 -2.23 4.01 20.63
C GLU A 205 -0.74 4.14 20.30
N ALA A 206 -0.33 5.27 19.77
CA ALA A 206 1.07 5.59 19.54
C ALA A 206 1.32 7.07 19.82
N GLU A 207 2.48 7.39 20.38
CA GLU A 207 2.95 8.78 20.37
C GLU A 207 3.27 9.20 18.94
N ALA A 208 3.10 10.48 18.62
CA ALA A 208 3.48 11.06 17.35
C ALA A 208 4.11 12.43 17.56
N ILE A 209 5.04 12.79 16.69
CA ILE A 209 5.62 14.13 16.66
C ILE A 209 5.38 14.79 15.31
N ILE A 210 5.04 16.08 15.33
CA ILE A 210 4.98 16.94 14.15
C ILE A 210 6.07 17.99 14.30
N PHE A 211 7.03 18.01 13.38
CA PHE A 211 8.18 18.90 13.44
C PHE A 211 7.78 20.35 13.13
N ALA A 212 8.36 21.30 13.86
CA ALA A 212 8.24 22.71 13.50
C ALA A 212 8.88 22.98 12.12
N PRO A 213 8.30 23.87 11.28
CA PRO A 213 7.17 24.76 11.56
C PRO A 213 5.78 24.17 11.20
N HIS A 214 5.69 22.87 10.94
CA HIS A 214 4.46 22.21 10.47
C HIS A 214 3.47 21.90 11.59
N ASP A 215 3.89 22.01 12.84
CA ASP A 215 3.05 21.96 14.04
C ASP A 215 1.84 22.92 13.94
N ARG A 216 2.03 24.07 13.28
CA ARG A 216 0.99 25.09 13.04
C ARG A 216 -0.14 24.63 12.12
N LEU A 217 0.03 23.51 11.41
CA LEU A 217 -1.01 22.94 10.54
C LEU A 217 -2.04 22.14 11.32
N ILE A 218 -1.72 21.78 12.57
CA ILE A 218 -2.57 20.97 13.44
C ILE A 218 -3.49 21.87 14.27
N SER A 219 -4.77 21.50 14.30
CA SER A 219 -5.81 22.16 15.08
C SER A 219 -6.81 21.13 15.61
N SER A 220 -7.73 21.54 16.47
CA SER A 220 -8.83 20.67 16.93
C SER A 220 -9.71 20.12 15.80
N ALA A 221 -9.71 20.77 14.63
CA ALA A 221 -10.43 20.35 13.42
C ALA A 221 -9.61 19.43 12.49
N THR A 222 -8.37 19.12 12.84
CA THR A 222 -7.52 18.22 12.07
C THR A 222 -7.99 16.77 12.23
N ARG A 223 -7.96 16.02 11.13
CA ARG A 223 -8.25 14.58 11.11
C ARG A 223 -7.09 13.85 10.45
N PHE A 224 -6.72 12.72 11.04
CA PHE A 224 -5.65 11.85 10.57
C PHE A 224 -6.23 10.59 9.95
N TRP A 225 -5.62 10.08 8.89
CA TRP A 225 -6.00 8.79 8.35
C TRP A 225 -4.80 8.02 7.82
N ASP A 226 -4.96 6.71 7.77
CA ASP A 226 -4.00 5.78 7.24
C ASP A 226 -3.93 5.91 5.71
N THR A 227 -2.72 5.95 5.18
CA THR A 227 -2.42 5.99 3.74
C THR A 227 -1.81 4.68 3.23
N SER A 228 -1.71 3.70 4.13
CA SER A 228 -1.17 2.37 3.86
C SER A 228 -2.18 1.54 3.06
N GLY A 229 -1.71 0.93 1.98
CA GLY A 229 -2.51 0.03 1.14
C GLY A 229 -3.05 0.67 -0.15
N PHE A 230 -3.74 -0.15 -0.95
CA PHE A 230 -4.39 0.25 -2.19
C PHE A 230 -5.90 0.19 -2.01
N ARG A 231 -6.62 1.20 -2.51
CA ARG A 231 -8.09 1.20 -2.53
C ARG A 231 -8.56 0.99 -3.94
N PHE A 232 -9.17 -0.15 -4.19
CA PHE A 232 -9.93 -0.37 -5.41
C PHE A 232 -11.41 -0.10 -5.12
N SER A 233 -12.04 0.77 -5.90
CA SER A 233 -13.47 1.01 -5.86
C SER A 233 -14.08 0.81 -7.24
N LEU A 234 -15.22 0.12 -7.30
CA LEU A 234 -15.99 -0.09 -8.51
C LEU A 234 -17.38 0.51 -8.30
N GLY A 235 -17.73 1.52 -9.08
CA GLY A 235 -19.02 2.20 -8.99
C GLY A 235 -19.63 2.49 -10.35
N PRO A 236 -20.80 3.17 -10.38
CA PRO A 236 -21.49 3.52 -11.63
C PRO A 236 -20.63 4.36 -12.59
N GLY A 237 -19.61 5.06 -12.08
CA GLY A 237 -18.64 5.84 -12.87
C GLY A 237 -17.40 5.06 -13.31
N GLY A 238 -17.35 3.73 -13.13
CA GLY A 238 -16.23 2.87 -13.49
C GLY A 238 -15.35 2.44 -12.31
N ALA A 239 -14.20 1.86 -12.64
CA ALA A 239 -13.19 1.41 -11.69
C ALA A 239 -12.22 2.56 -11.35
N ARG A 240 -11.94 2.75 -10.06
CA ARG A 240 -10.95 3.70 -9.55
C ARG A 240 -9.99 2.99 -8.60
N LEU A 241 -8.70 3.20 -8.79
CA LEU A 241 -7.63 2.71 -7.92
C LEU A 241 -6.94 3.92 -7.29
N ASP A 242 -7.06 4.08 -5.98
CA ASP A 242 -6.45 5.18 -5.23
C ASP A 242 -5.24 4.66 -4.42
N PHE A 243 -4.11 5.38 -4.53
CA PHE A 243 -2.91 5.21 -3.71
C PHE A 243 -2.23 6.58 -3.53
N ASP A 244 -1.76 6.88 -2.32
CA ASP A 244 -1.10 8.17 -2.02
C ASP A 244 0.35 8.21 -2.52
N SER A 245 1.13 7.14 -2.28
CA SER A 245 2.50 7.03 -2.76
C SER A 245 2.97 5.57 -2.85
N LEU A 246 3.96 5.31 -3.71
CA LEU A 246 4.61 3.99 -3.77
C LEU A 246 5.38 3.66 -2.47
N ALA A 247 5.91 4.68 -1.78
CA ALA A 247 6.62 4.51 -0.52
C ALA A 247 5.69 4.11 0.64
N SER A 248 4.47 4.66 0.69
CA SER A 248 3.46 4.32 1.69
C SER A 248 2.88 2.91 1.52
N LEU A 249 3.00 2.30 0.34
CA LEU A 249 2.64 0.89 0.13
C LEU A 249 3.55 -0.08 0.88
N VAL A 250 4.83 0.26 1.06
CA VAL A 250 5.83 -0.62 1.70
C VAL A 250 6.03 -0.25 3.17
N SER A 251 6.05 1.04 3.48
CA SER A 251 6.40 1.55 4.81
C SER A 251 5.17 1.90 5.65
N GLY A 252 3.99 1.97 5.03
CA GLY A 252 2.82 2.63 5.60
C GLY A 252 3.01 4.14 5.75
N GLY A 253 2.00 4.83 6.24
CA GLY A 253 2.09 6.27 6.50
C GLY A 253 0.78 6.83 7.02
N ILE A 254 0.86 7.91 7.79
CA ILE A 254 -0.32 8.66 8.20
C ILE A 254 -0.29 10.01 7.52
N THR A 255 -1.45 10.46 7.04
CA THR A 255 -1.62 11.83 6.55
C THR A 255 -2.70 12.52 7.36
N PHE A 256 -2.78 13.84 7.22
CA PHE A 256 -3.82 14.62 7.87
C PHE A 256 -4.28 15.77 7.01
N ARG A 257 -5.48 16.25 7.32
CA ARG A 257 -6.00 17.50 6.76
C ARG A 257 -6.91 18.17 7.77
N THR A 258 -6.88 19.50 7.75
CA THR A 258 -7.87 20.33 8.42
C THR A 258 -9.01 20.57 7.43
N VAL A 259 -10.11 19.85 7.64
CA VAL A 259 -11.17 19.70 6.63
C VAL A 259 -12.22 20.81 6.71
N VAL A 260 -12.34 21.49 7.86
CA VAL A 260 -13.17 22.67 8.04
C VAL A 260 -12.30 23.87 8.41
N SER A 261 -12.68 25.05 7.93
CA SER A 261 -12.03 26.31 8.31
C SER A 261 -12.41 26.65 9.75
N GLY A 262 -11.42 26.81 10.62
CA GLY A 262 -11.63 27.03 12.06
C GLY A 262 -11.19 25.82 12.88
N GLY A 263 -10.78 26.10 14.12
CA GLY A 263 -10.14 25.14 15.01
C GLY A 263 -9.19 25.89 15.95
N ALA A 264 -9.10 25.44 17.19
CA ALA A 264 -8.15 26.00 18.14
C ALA A 264 -6.77 25.33 17.92
N PRO A 265 -5.66 26.05 18.15
CA PRO A 265 -4.36 25.42 18.35
C PRO A 265 -4.46 24.34 19.42
N VAL A 266 -3.75 23.23 19.22
CA VAL A 266 -3.76 22.10 20.16
C VAL A 266 -2.57 22.16 21.09
N GLU A 267 -2.77 21.68 22.32
CA GLU A 267 -1.71 21.53 23.30
C GLU A 267 -0.92 20.23 23.06
N PRO A 268 0.36 20.18 23.46
CA PRO A 268 1.14 18.94 23.43
C PRO A 268 0.44 17.81 24.20
N GLY A 269 0.45 16.60 23.62
CA GLY A 269 -0.19 15.41 24.19
C GLY A 269 -1.67 15.25 23.81
N THR A 270 -2.25 16.19 23.06
CA THR A 270 -3.63 16.06 22.55
C THR A 270 -3.79 14.75 21.76
N GLN A 271 -4.88 14.05 22.03
CA GLN A 271 -5.22 12.79 21.39
C GLN A 271 -6.03 12.98 20.11
N PHE A 272 -5.68 12.26 19.05
CA PHE A 272 -6.38 12.23 17.77
C PHE A 272 -6.68 10.79 17.34
N ASN A 273 -7.82 10.59 16.70
CA ASN A 273 -8.14 9.32 16.06
C ASN A 273 -7.54 9.28 14.65
N VAL A 274 -6.97 8.13 14.31
CA VAL A 274 -6.50 7.79 12.96
C VAL A 274 -7.53 6.89 12.32
N TYR A 275 -8.14 7.39 11.26
CA TYR A 275 -9.18 6.67 10.53
C TYR A 275 -8.56 5.77 9.46
N PRO A 276 -9.28 4.72 9.00
CA PRO A 276 -8.77 3.84 7.95
C PRO A 276 -8.53 4.57 6.62
N ASP A 277 -9.23 5.68 6.38
CA ASP A 277 -9.11 6.46 5.15
C ASP A 277 -9.71 7.86 5.23
N GLU A 278 -9.51 8.66 4.16
CA GLU A 278 -10.02 10.03 4.05
C GLU A 278 -11.55 10.11 4.10
N ALA A 279 -12.27 9.14 3.54
CA ALA A 279 -13.73 9.16 3.53
C ALA A 279 -14.28 8.94 4.95
N ALA A 280 -13.71 8.01 5.72
CA ALA A 280 -14.01 7.78 7.13
C ALA A 280 -13.63 8.99 7.99
N ALA A 281 -12.45 9.58 7.76
CA ALA A 281 -12.01 10.80 8.43
C ALA A 281 -12.92 12.00 8.15
N ARG A 282 -13.44 12.12 6.93
CA ARG A 282 -14.39 13.18 6.56
C ARG A 282 -15.77 12.89 7.12
N ALA A 283 -16.21 11.64 7.09
CA ALA A 283 -17.48 11.23 7.67
C ALA A 283 -17.53 11.53 9.17
N SER A 284 -16.42 11.44 9.91
CA SER A 284 -16.37 11.77 11.36
C SER A 284 -16.54 13.26 11.69
N LEU A 285 -16.48 14.15 10.70
CA LEU A 285 -16.76 15.59 10.89
C LEU A 285 -18.25 15.91 10.85
N PHE A 286 -18.99 15.11 10.09
CA PHE A 286 -20.45 15.22 9.93
C PHE A 286 -21.19 14.16 10.74
N GLY A 287 -20.46 13.12 11.16
CA GLY A 287 -20.90 12.04 12.01
C GLY A 287 -20.57 12.37 13.45
N PRO A 288 -21.57 12.58 14.31
CA PRO A 288 -21.37 12.46 15.73
C PRO A 288 -21.35 10.96 16.02
N ASP A 289 -20.17 10.36 16.09
CA ASP A 289 -20.02 9.11 16.87
C ASP A 289 -20.32 9.36 18.37
N GLU A 290 -20.71 10.58 18.75
CA GLU A 290 -21.25 10.99 20.06
C GLU A 290 -22.80 11.11 20.08
N GLY A 291 -23.52 10.58 19.09
CA GLY A 291 -24.98 10.47 19.15
C GLY A 291 -25.41 9.07 19.59
N GLU A 292 -26.27 8.96 20.60
CA GLU A 292 -26.88 7.68 20.94
C GLU A 292 -27.62 7.10 19.72
N LEU A 293 -27.28 5.87 19.35
CA LEU A 293 -27.92 5.15 18.25
C LEU A 293 -29.17 4.46 18.77
N LEU A 294 -30.27 4.53 18.01
CA LEU A 294 -31.43 3.70 18.27
C LEU A 294 -31.21 2.32 17.65
N SER A 295 -31.10 1.29 18.48
CA SER A 295 -31.01 -0.10 18.04
C SER A 295 -32.41 -0.71 17.90
N LEU A 296 -32.73 -1.26 16.73
CA LEU A 296 -33.99 -1.97 16.45
C LEU A 296 -33.71 -3.39 15.95
N SER A 297 -34.64 -4.31 16.17
CA SER A 297 -34.63 -5.63 15.57
C SER A 297 -35.70 -5.75 14.48
N ALA A 298 -35.35 -6.38 13.36
CA ALA A 298 -36.28 -6.71 12.28
C ALA A 298 -36.16 -8.19 11.94
N VAL A 299 -37.27 -8.94 12.01
CA VAL A 299 -37.30 -10.37 11.70
C VAL A 299 -38.06 -10.57 10.39
N PHE A 300 -37.35 -10.98 9.35
CA PHE A 300 -37.91 -11.19 8.02
C PHE A 300 -38.40 -12.63 7.86
N GLU A 301 -39.56 -12.81 7.24
CA GLU A 301 -40.09 -14.16 6.96
C GLU A 301 -39.27 -14.92 5.92
N GLU A 302 -38.65 -14.18 5.00
CA GLU A 302 -37.82 -14.71 3.92
C GLU A 302 -36.33 -14.67 4.32
N ASN A 303 -35.64 -15.79 4.11
CA ASN A 303 -34.18 -15.87 4.23
C ASN A 303 -33.53 -15.59 2.88
N VAL A 304 -33.41 -14.32 2.54
CA VAL A 304 -32.81 -13.91 1.27
C VAL A 304 -31.32 -13.67 1.43
N SER A 305 -30.52 -14.34 0.63
CA SER A 305 -29.08 -14.08 0.50
C SER A 305 -28.84 -12.72 -0.14
N GLY A 306 -27.92 -11.94 0.43
CA GLY A 306 -27.50 -10.64 -0.12
C GLY A 306 -27.57 -9.48 0.89
N LEU A 307 -28.21 -9.67 2.04
CA LEU A 307 -28.09 -8.74 3.15
C LEU A 307 -26.79 -9.02 3.93
N ALA A 308 -26.02 -7.97 4.19
CA ALA A 308 -24.75 -8.04 4.91
C ALA A 308 -24.71 -7.06 6.09
N VAL A 309 -23.78 -7.26 7.01
CA VAL A 309 -23.43 -6.22 8.00
C VAL A 309 -22.98 -4.96 7.24
N ASP A 310 -23.31 -3.79 7.78
CA ASP A 310 -23.17 -2.47 7.16
C ASP A 310 -24.09 -2.14 5.98
N ALA A 311 -24.98 -3.06 5.59
CA ALA A 311 -26.03 -2.77 4.62
C ALA A 311 -26.83 -1.53 5.06
N PRO A 312 -27.20 -0.64 4.12
CA PRO A 312 -27.87 0.60 4.47
C PRO A 312 -29.30 0.33 4.98
N VAL A 313 -29.74 1.18 5.89
CA VAL A 313 -31.15 1.27 6.30
C VAL A 313 -31.70 2.59 5.80
N ASP A 314 -32.70 2.52 4.93
CA ASP A 314 -33.27 3.69 4.26
C ASP A 314 -34.70 3.94 4.73
N LEU A 315 -35.09 5.22 4.79
CA LEU A 315 -36.46 5.67 4.98
C LEU A 315 -36.74 6.74 3.92
N GLY A 316 -37.73 6.50 3.04
CA GLY A 316 -38.06 7.43 1.95
C GLY A 316 -36.89 7.70 0.99
N GLY A 317 -36.00 6.72 0.78
CA GLY A 317 -34.80 6.85 -0.05
C GLY A 317 -33.62 7.57 0.59
N ILE A 318 -33.75 8.02 1.85
CA ILE A 318 -32.67 8.63 2.62
C ILE A 318 -32.06 7.57 3.55
N ARG A 319 -30.74 7.42 3.54
CA ARG A 319 -30.03 6.53 4.46
C ARG A 319 -30.07 7.11 5.88
N ILE A 320 -30.80 6.44 6.76
CA ILE A 320 -30.97 6.82 8.18
C ILE A 320 -30.18 5.91 9.13
N GLY A 321 -29.58 4.84 8.63
CA GLY A 321 -28.91 3.86 9.47
C GLY A 321 -28.10 2.80 8.72
N ARG A 322 -27.77 1.73 9.44
CA ARG A 322 -27.09 0.55 8.92
C ARG A 322 -27.48 -0.71 9.69
N VAL A 323 -27.29 -1.86 9.07
CA VAL A 323 -27.36 -3.17 9.73
C VAL A 323 -26.07 -3.39 10.54
N THR A 324 -26.19 -3.67 11.83
CA THR A 324 -25.03 -3.91 12.72
C THR A 324 -24.80 -5.39 13.01
N ALA A 325 -25.85 -6.20 12.94
CA ALA A 325 -25.75 -7.65 13.14
C ALA A 325 -26.82 -8.39 12.34
N LEU A 326 -26.50 -9.63 11.97
CA LEU A 326 -27.40 -10.59 11.34
C LEU A 326 -27.36 -11.89 12.13
N GLY A 327 -28.52 -12.52 12.29
CA GLY A 327 -28.66 -13.80 12.97
C GLY A 327 -29.85 -14.58 12.44
N GLY A 328 -29.93 -15.85 12.84
CA GLY A 328 -31.11 -16.67 12.63
C GLY A 328 -31.90 -16.78 13.93
N ILE A 329 -33.21 -16.57 13.88
CA ILE A 329 -34.10 -16.82 15.01
C ILE A 329 -35.08 -17.95 14.65
N VAL A 330 -35.35 -18.83 15.61
CA VAL A 330 -36.42 -19.84 15.54
C VAL A 330 -37.40 -19.51 16.64
N ASP A 331 -38.63 -19.15 16.27
CA ASP A 331 -39.68 -18.77 17.22
C ASP A 331 -41.02 -19.36 16.78
N ALA A 332 -41.22 -20.63 17.15
CA ALA A 332 -42.43 -21.37 16.81
C ALA A 332 -43.69 -20.81 17.49
N ALA A 333 -43.54 -20.15 18.64
CA ALA A 333 -44.67 -19.53 19.35
C ALA A 333 -45.18 -18.31 18.59
N ARG A 334 -44.28 -17.49 18.05
CA ARG A 334 -44.62 -16.28 17.29
C ARG A 334 -45.07 -16.58 15.86
N PHE A 335 -44.41 -17.50 15.18
CA PHE A 335 -44.61 -17.72 13.75
C PHE A 335 -45.35 -19.01 13.38
N GLY A 336 -45.66 -19.87 14.36
CA GLY A 336 -46.41 -21.12 14.14
C GLY A 336 -45.62 -22.23 13.42
N ASP A 337 -44.31 -22.06 13.21
CA ASP A 337 -43.42 -23.07 12.62
C ASP A 337 -41.98 -22.98 13.18
N GLU A 338 -41.18 -24.04 12.97
CA GLU A 338 -39.79 -24.11 13.42
C GLU A 338 -38.79 -23.63 12.35
N ARG A 339 -39.22 -22.82 11.37
CA ARG A 339 -38.31 -22.32 10.34
C ARG A 339 -37.39 -21.24 10.93
N VAL A 340 -36.11 -21.34 10.60
CA VAL A 340 -35.14 -20.27 10.85
C VAL A 340 -35.55 -19.06 10.02
N ARG A 341 -35.63 -17.89 10.65
CA ARG A 341 -35.90 -16.60 10.01
C ARG A 341 -34.73 -15.66 10.20
N LEU A 342 -34.50 -14.79 9.23
CA LEU A 342 -33.44 -13.79 9.26
C LEU A 342 -33.81 -12.69 10.26
N ALA A 343 -33.01 -12.53 11.30
CA ALA A 343 -33.09 -11.44 12.26
C ALA A 343 -31.95 -10.45 12.00
N ALA A 344 -32.28 -9.20 11.69
CA ALA A 344 -31.32 -8.11 11.52
C ALA A 344 -31.40 -7.16 12.72
N THR A 345 -30.25 -6.73 13.23
CA THR A 345 -30.15 -5.59 14.14
C THR A 345 -29.82 -4.35 13.34
N LEU A 346 -30.64 -3.32 13.49
CA LEU A 346 -30.56 -2.04 12.78
C LEU A 346 -30.09 -0.98 13.76
N ALA A 347 -29.08 -0.19 13.38
CA ALA A 347 -28.70 1.02 14.09
C ALA A 347 -29.19 2.24 13.30
N ILE A 348 -30.19 2.92 13.86
CA ILE A 348 -30.80 4.13 13.30
C ILE A 348 -30.19 5.35 13.99
N ARG A 349 -29.96 6.42 13.22
CA ARG A 349 -29.49 7.71 13.74
C ARG A 349 -30.67 8.67 13.92
N PRO A 350 -31.08 9.01 15.15
CA PRO A 350 -32.21 9.90 15.40
C PRO A 350 -32.13 11.24 14.63
N ARG A 351 -30.94 11.83 14.56
CA ARG A 351 -30.71 13.11 13.86
C ARG A 351 -30.94 13.05 12.34
N GLN A 352 -30.86 11.86 11.73
CA GLN A 352 -31.11 11.68 10.30
C GLN A 352 -32.62 11.58 9.97
N LEU A 353 -33.49 11.47 10.99
CA LEU A 353 -34.94 11.46 10.81
C LEU A 353 -35.52 12.88 10.61
N GLY A 354 -34.73 13.94 10.82
CA GLY A 354 -35.17 15.32 10.63
C GLY A 354 -36.16 15.81 11.69
N LEU A 355 -36.18 15.19 12.87
CA LEU A 355 -37.02 15.60 14.01
C LEU A 355 -36.54 16.95 14.55
N GLU A 356 -37.47 17.79 15.02
CA GLU A 356 -37.13 19.07 15.63
C GLU A 356 -36.33 18.88 16.93
N GLY A 357 -35.30 19.72 17.14
CA GLY A 357 -34.45 19.68 18.32
C GLY A 357 -33.22 18.77 18.20
N THR A 358 -32.73 18.26 19.33
CA THR A 358 -31.65 17.27 19.39
C THR A 358 -32.27 15.92 19.71
N PRO A 359 -32.79 15.18 18.72
CA PRO A 359 -33.57 13.97 18.98
C PRO A 359 -32.70 12.90 19.63
N ASP A 360 -33.20 12.34 20.74
CA ASP A 360 -32.65 11.20 21.44
C ASP A 360 -33.22 9.87 20.87
N PRO A 361 -32.71 8.70 21.27
CA PRO A 361 -33.21 7.42 20.80
C PRO A 361 -34.69 7.19 21.10
N GLU A 362 -35.20 7.68 22.24
CA GLU A 362 -36.59 7.51 22.64
C GLU A 362 -37.54 8.29 21.73
N ALA A 363 -37.22 9.55 21.42
CA ALA A 363 -37.99 10.36 20.47
C ALA A 363 -38.00 9.75 19.06
N ALA A 364 -36.88 9.14 18.63
CA ALA A 364 -36.83 8.40 17.38
C ALA A 364 -37.69 7.13 17.41
N LEU A 365 -37.70 6.41 18.53
CA LEU A 365 -38.54 5.23 18.74
C LEU A 365 -40.03 5.60 18.73
N ASP A 366 -40.41 6.69 19.40
CA ASP A 366 -41.76 7.25 19.39
C ASP A 366 -42.22 7.59 17.98
N TYR A 367 -41.38 8.29 17.22
CA TYR A 367 -41.66 8.63 15.83
C TYR A 367 -41.88 7.38 14.96
N LEU A 368 -40.99 6.39 15.07
CA LEU A 368 -41.11 5.16 14.29
C LEU A 368 -42.33 4.32 14.71
N ALA A 369 -42.67 4.29 16.00
CA ALA A 369 -43.86 3.61 16.49
C ALA A 369 -45.15 4.23 15.91
N ALA A 370 -45.28 5.56 15.93
CA ALA A 370 -46.41 6.25 15.32
C ALA A 370 -46.49 5.98 13.80
N ARG A 371 -45.35 5.91 13.13
CA ARG A 371 -45.29 5.56 11.70
C ARG A 371 -45.68 4.12 11.41
N VAL A 372 -45.35 3.19 12.31
CA VAL A 372 -45.76 1.79 12.21
C VAL A 372 -47.28 1.64 12.30
N ASP A 373 -47.93 2.43 13.17
CA ASP A 373 -49.39 2.48 13.30
C ASP A 373 -50.07 2.96 12.01
N GLU A 374 -49.39 3.81 11.24
CA GLU A 374 -49.83 4.30 9.93
C GLU A 374 -49.35 3.42 8.75
N GLY A 375 -48.73 2.27 9.02
CA GLY A 375 -48.40 1.27 8.00
C GLY A 375 -46.91 1.16 7.63
N LEU A 376 -46.00 1.79 8.39
CA LEU A 376 -44.55 1.63 8.19
C LEU A 376 -44.11 0.19 8.48
N ARG A 377 -43.38 -0.44 7.56
CA ARG A 377 -42.81 -1.78 7.69
C ARG A 377 -41.36 -1.79 7.23
N ALA A 378 -40.54 -2.62 7.85
CA ALA A 378 -39.21 -2.92 7.35
C ALA A 378 -39.28 -4.03 6.29
N ARG A 379 -38.69 -3.84 5.11
CA ARG A 379 -38.59 -4.88 4.08
C ARG A 379 -37.18 -4.99 3.53
N LEU A 380 -36.86 -6.14 2.96
CA LEU A 380 -35.64 -6.31 2.18
C LEU A 380 -35.88 -5.77 0.78
N ALA A 381 -34.98 -4.92 0.30
CA ALA A 381 -35.02 -4.36 -1.04
C ALA A 381 -33.64 -4.49 -1.72
N THR A 382 -33.61 -4.49 -3.05
CA THR A 382 -32.34 -4.54 -3.79
C THR A 382 -31.57 -3.23 -3.63
N ALA A 383 -30.34 -3.31 -3.12
CA ALA A 383 -29.41 -2.18 -3.04
C ALA A 383 -28.61 -2.02 -4.34
N SER A 384 -28.24 -3.13 -4.97
CA SER A 384 -27.46 -3.16 -6.21
C SER A 384 -27.83 -4.38 -7.05
N LEU A 385 -28.30 -4.12 -8.27
CA LEU A 385 -28.62 -5.16 -9.25
C LEU A 385 -27.38 -5.89 -9.76
N LEU A 386 -26.20 -5.25 -9.71
CA LEU A 386 -24.95 -5.78 -10.23
C LEU A 386 -24.30 -6.79 -9.26
N THR A 387 -24.39 -6.51 -7.97
CA THR A 387 -23.74 -7.32 -6.93
C THR A 387 -24.70 -8.22 -6.17
N GLY A 388 -26.01 -8.09 -6.41
CA GLY A 388 -27.05 -8.80 -5.67
C GLY A 388 -27.18 -8.35 -4.20
N GLY A 389 -26.57 -7.22 -3.84
CA GLY A 389 -26.61 -6.70 -2.47
C GLY A 389 -28.01 -6.21 -2.11
N LEU A 390 -28.43 -6.47 -0.88
CA LEU A 390 -29.71 -6.03 -0.31
C LEU A 390 -29.51 -4.89 0.70
N LYS A 391 -30.59 -4.15 0.92
CA LYS A 391 -30.74 -3.14 1.97
C LYS A 391 -32.00 -3.39 2.76
N VAL A 392 -32.10 -2.78 3.94
CA VAL A 392 -33.35 -2.69 4.69
C VAL A 392 -34.01 -1.37 4.35
N GLU A 393 -35.25 -1.42 3.86
CA GLU A 393 -36.04 -0.24 3.54
C GLU A 393 -37.21 -0.16 4.51
N LEU A 394 -37.35 0.98 5.18
CA LEU A 394 -38.53 1.33 5.96
C LEU A 394 -39.51 2.01 5.01
N VAL A 395 -40.59 1.30 4.67
CA VAL A 395 -41.58 1.73 3.69
C VAL A 395 -42.96 1.80 4.32
N GLU A 396 -43.76 2.78 3.91
CA GLU A 396 -45.16 2.88 4.32
C GLU A 396 -46.05 2.18 3.30
N LEU A 397 -46.82 1.21 3.77
CA LEU A 397 -47.69 0.39 2.93
C LEU A 397 -49.16 0.74 3.21
N ALA A 398 -49.84 1.27 2.18
CA ALA A 398 -51.23 1.74 2.29
C ALA A 398 -52.24 0.66 2.73
N GLU A 399 -51.95 -0.62 2.46
CA GLU A 399 -52.83 -1.76 2.78
C GLU A 399 -52.16 -2.77 3.73
N ALA A 400 -51.19 -2.34 4.55
CA ALA A 400 -50.56 -3.25 5.51
C ALA A 400 -51.53 -3.73 6.62
N PRO A 401 -51.48 -5.01 7.03
CA PRO A 401 -52.21 -5.50 8.20
C PRO A 401 -51.83 -4.70 9.45
N PRO A 402 -52.77 -4.41 10.38
CA PRO A 402 -52.45 -3.71 11.62
C PRO A 402 -51.33 -4.42 12.39
N ALA A 403 -50.29 -3.67 12.74
CA ALA A 403 -49.17 -4.15 13.55
C ALA A 403 -48.64 -2.97 14.38
N ALA A 404 -48.03 -3.29 15.52
CA ALA A 404 -47.40 -2.31 16.40
C ALA A 404 -45.90 -2.58 16.49
N LEU A 405 -45.13 -1.54 16.79
CA LEU A 405 -43.73 -1.67 17.15
C LEU A 405 -43.65 -2.26 18.57
N ASP A 406 -42.98 -3.39 18.73
CA ASP A 406 -42.81 -4.04 20.03
C ASP A 406 -41.64 -3.41 20.78
N ARG A 407 -41.95 -2.51 21.72
CA ARG A 407 -40.94 -1.76 22.49
C ARG A 407 -40.21 -2.62 23.50
N ASP A 408 -40.85 -3.69 23.98
CA ASP A 408 -40.35 -4.52 25.08
C ASP A 408 -39.60 -5.77 24.57
N ALA A 409 -39.48 -5.91 23.24
CA ALA A 409 -38.71 -6.97 22.62
C ALA A 409 -37.25 -6.97 23.08
N SER A 410 -36.72 -8.15 23.38
CA SER A 410 -35.34 -8.36 23.81
C SER A 410 -34.53 -9.03 22.69
N PRO A 411 -33.28 -8.60 22.41
CA PRO A 411 -32.51 -7.57 23.12
C PRO A 411 -32.80 -6.12 22.69
N ASN A 412 -33.54 -5.89 21.61
CA ASN A 412 -33.86 -4.57 21.08
C ASN A 412 -35.33 -4.48 20.62
N PRO A 413 -35.97 -3.30 20.70
CA PRO A 413 -37.33 -3.07 20.19
C PRO A 413 -37.51 -3.61 18.77
N ALA A 414 -38.62 -4.29 18.49
CA ALA A 414 -38.85 -4.96 17.22
C ALA A 414 -39.79 -4.19 16.30
N ILE A 415 -39.31 -3.86 15.10
CA ILE A 415 -40.11 -3.24 14.05
C ILE A 415 -40.80 -4.33 13.19
N PRO A 416 -42.09 -4.19 12.85
CA PRO A 416 -42.77 -5.16 12.00
C PRO A 416 -42.21 -5.13 10.57
N THR A 417 -42.17 -6.31 9.95
CA THR A 417 -41.62 -6.51 8.61
C THR A 417 -42.70 -6.73 7.56
N ALA A 418 -42.33 -6.57 6.29
CA ALA A 418 -43.14 -6.88 5.13
C ALA A 418 -42.38 -7.79 4.15
N PRO A 419 -43.07 -8.44 3.19
CA PRO A 419 -42.42 -9.25 2.15
C PRO A 419 -41.33 -8.48 1.40
N ALA A 420 -40.31 -9.20 0.92
CA ALA A 420 -39.20 -8.58 0.23
C ALA A 420 -39.63 -8.01 -1.13
N GLU A 421 -39.13 -6.83 -1.51
CA GLU A 421 -39.28 -6.28 -2.86
C GLU A 421 -37.92 -6.35 -3.58
N ILE A 422 -37.67 -7.49 -4.21
CA ILE A 422 -36.43 -7.74 -4.94
C ILE A 422 -36.76 -7.66 -6.44
N ALA A 423 -35.98 -6.90 -7.19
CA ALA A 423 -36.11 -6.88 -8.64
C ALA A 423 -35.76 -8.27 -9.18
N ASP A 424 -36.73 -8.92 -9.84
CA ASP A 424 -36.54 -10.25 -10.40
C ASP A 424 -35.73 -10.17 -11.71
N ALA A 425 -34.41 -10.24 -11.58
CA ALA A 425 -33.49 -10.25 -12.71
C ALA A 425 -33.71 -11.48 -13.62
N ALA A 426 -34.21 -12.60 -13.05
CA ALA A 426 -34.44 -13.84 -13.80
C ALA A 426 -35.62 -13.70 -14.78
N ALA A 427 -36.71 -13.04 -14.36
CA ALA A 427 -37.87 -12.77 -15.22
C ALA A 427 -37.50 -11.90 -16.45
N THR A 428 -36.50 -11.03 -16.31
CA THR A 428 -36.03 -10.17 -17.40
C THR A 428 -35.12 -10.93 -18.39
N ALA A 429 -34.30 -11.85 -17.87
CA ALA A 429 -33.41 -12.68 -18.68
C ALA A 429 -34.16 -13.73 -19.51
N GLU A 430 -35.21 -14.35 -18.98
CA GLU A 430 -36.10 -15.25 -19.75
C GLU A 430 -36.78 -14.51 -20.90
N GLY A 431 -37.18 -13.25 -20.70
CA GLY A 431 -37.78 -12.41 -21.74
C GLY A 431 -36.84 -12.13 -22.91
N ILE A 432 -35.54 -11.96 -22.64
CA ILE A 432 -34.50 -11.77 -23.67
C ILE A 432 -34.16 -13.10 -24.34
N TYR A 433 -33.99 -14.17 -23.58
CA TYR A 433 -33.73 -15.52 -24.10
C TYR A 433 -34.83 -15.96 -25.07
N ASN A 434 -36.10 -15.85 -24.67
CA ASN A 434 -37.25 -16.20 -25.52
C ASN A 434 -37.31 -15.36 -26.80
N ARG A 435 -36.87 -14.10 -26.75
CA ARG A 435 -36.86 -13.20 -27.91
C ARG A 435 -35.71 -13.53 -28.88
N ILE A 436 -34.57 -13.97 -28.36
CA ILE A 436 -33.43 -14.46 -29.15
C ILE A 436 -33.76 -15.81 -29.79
N SER A 437 -34.36 -16.74 -29.04
CA SER A 437 -34.79 -18.05 -29.54
C SER A 437 -35.93 -17.96 -30.58
N ALA A 438 -36.65 -16.84 -30.64
CA ALA A 438 -37.72 -16.59 -31.61
C ALA A 438 -37.24 -15.85 -32.89
N LEU A 439 -35.93 -15.58 -33.04
CA LEU A 439 -35.41 -14.97 -34.26
C LEU A 439 -35.49 -15.98 -35.42
N PRO A 440 -36.08 -15.61 -36.58
CA PRO A 440 -36.24 -16.51 -37.73
C PRO A 440 -34.92 -16.64 -38.51
N ILE A 441 -33.93 -17.29 -37.92
CA ILE A 441 -32.58 -17.46 -38.50
C ILE A 441 -32.67 -18.24 -39.82
N GLU A 442 -33.62 -19.19 -39.93
CA GLU A 442 -33.86 -19.97 -41.14
C GLU A 442 -34.26 -19.10 -42.34
N GLN A 443 -35.10 -18.08 -42.12
CA GLN A 443 -35.57 -17.18 -43.19
C GLN A 443 -34.46 -16.26 -43.67
N VAL A 444 -33.57 -15.83 -42.77
CA VAL A 444 -32.39 -15.02 -43.10
C VAL A 444 -31.39 -15.86 -43.92
N MET A 445 -31.22 -17.14 -43.57
CA MET A 445 -30.36 -18.05 -44.33
C MET A 445 -30.93 -18.36 -45.72
N GLU A 446 -32.24 -18.62 -45.84
CA GLU A 446 -32.89 -18.83 -47.15
C GLU A 446 -32.78 -17.60 -48.07
N SER A 447 -33.00 -16.40 -47.52
CA SER A 447 -32.87 -15.16 -48.29
C SER A 447 -31.42 -14.87 -48.72
N THR A 448 -30.43 -15.22 -47.88
CA THR A 448 -29.00 -15.11 -48.22
C THR A 448 -28.60 -16.09 -49.32
N ILE A 449 -29.05 -17.34 -49.25
CA ILE A 449 -28.81 -18.35 -50.29
C ILE A 449 -29.46 -17.90 -51.61
N ALA A 450 -30.71 -17.41 -51.57
CA ALA A 450 -31.41 -16.91 -52.77
C ALA A 450 -30.71 -15.71 -53.41
N ALA A 451 -30.12 -14.81 -52.61
CA ALA A 451 -29.33 -13.69 -53.11
C ALA A 451 -28.05 -14.15 -53.83
N LEU A 452 -27.32 -15.10 -53.22
CA LEU A 452 -26.12 -15.69 -53.82
C LEU A 452 -26.43 -16.43 -55.13
N ASP A 453 -27.56 -17.13 -55.20
CA ASP A 453 -28.00 -17.87 -56.39
C ASP A 453 -28.42 -16.93 -57.53
N ASN A 454 -28.94 -15.74 -57.20
CA ASN A 454 -29.22 -14.69 -58.17
C ASN A 454 -27.95 -14.02 -58.70
N ILE A 455 -26.95 -13.79 -57.84
CA ILE A 455 -25.65 -13.23 -58.24
C ILE A 455 -24.87 -14.22 -59.12
N ALA A 456 -24.89 -15.52 -58.78
CA ALA A 456 -24.27 -16.57 -59.58
C ALA A 456 -24.87 -16.67 -60.99
N ARG A 457 -26.19 -16.45 -61.13
CA ARG A 457 -26.87 -16.38 -62.43
C ARG A 457 -26.48 -15.14 -63.24
N LEU A 458 -26.30 -13.99 -62.60
CA LEU A 458 -25.92 -12.75 -63.27
C LEU A 458 -24.50 -12.81 -63.84
N ALA A 459 -23.56 -13.40 -63.09
CA ALA A 459 -22.16 -13.58 -63.51
C ALA A 459 -21.97 -14.56 -64.68
N GLY A 460 -22.97 -15.42 -64.95
CA GLY A 460 -22.94 -16.39 -66.05
C GLY A 460 -23.47 -15.88 -67.40
N SER A 461 -24.11 -14.71 -67.44
CA SER A 461 -24.83 -14.19 -68.61
C SER A 461 -23.92 -13.80 -69.79
N GLU A 462 -24.42 -13.99 -71.03
CA GLU A 462 -23.68 -13.69 -72.26
C GLU A 462 -23.40 -12.18 -72.45
N ASP A 463 -24.19 -11.31 -71.83
CA ASP A 463 -24.07 -9.85 -71.94
C ASP A 463 -22.77 -9.29 -71.31
N ILE A 464 -22.26 -9.92 -70.26
CA ILE A 464 -21.01 -9.51 -69.59
C ILE A 464 -19.75 -9.93 -70.38
N ARG A 465 -19.86 -10.89 -71.30
CA ARG A 465 -18.72 -11.37 -72.11
C ARG A 465 -18.43 -10.50 -73.35
N ALA A 466 -19.33 -9.59 -73.74
CA ALA A 466 -19.20 -8.78 -74.97
C ALA A 466 -18.50 -7.41 -74.77
N VAL A 467 -18.27 -6.98 -73.52
CA VAL A 467 -17.81 -5.62 -73.16
C VAL A 467 -16.42 -5.20 -73.73
N PRO A 468 -15.42 -6.06 -74.03
CA PRO A 468 -14.13 -5.59 -74.54
C PRO A 468 -14.14 -5.02 -75.97
N GLY A 469 -15.23 -5.22 -76.74
CA GLY A 469 -15.32 -4.82 -78.15
C GLY A 469 -15.67 -3.34 -78.38
N GLU A 470 -16.56 -2.77 -77.55
CA GLU A 470 -17.17 -1.45 -77.81
C GLU A 470 -16.33 -0.27 -77.30
N VAL A 471 -15.46 -0.50 -76.31
CA VAL A 471 -14.54 0.52 -75.77
C VAL A 471 -13.40 0.88 -76.75
N ARG A 472 -13.08 0.00 -77.71
CA ARG A 472 -12.08 0.29 -78.76
C ARG A 472 -12.61 1.17 -79.88
N ALA A 473 -13.94 1.27 -80.06
CA ALA A 473 -14.57 2.11 -81.08
C ALA A 473 -14.65 3.58 -80.65
N LEU A 474 -14.90 3.86 -79.36
CA LEU A 474 -15.03 5.22 -78.81
C LEU A 474 -13.69 5.98 -78.69
N LEU A 475 -12.55 5.28 -78.65
CA LEU A 475 -11.21 5.91 -78.63
C LEU A 475 -10.74 6.39 -80.03
N GLY A 476 -11.49 6.09 -81.10
CA GLY A 476 -11.21 6.53 -82.47
C GLY A 476 -11.75 7.91 -82.84
N GLU A 477 -12.85 8.36 -82.20
CA GLU A 477 -13.55 9.60 -82.57
C GLU A 477 -13.03 10.87 -81.86
N ALA A 478 -12.15 10.74 -80.86
CA ALA A 478 -11.65 11.88 -80.07
C ALA A 478 -10.44 12.64 -80.67
N ARG A 479 -10.04 12.38 -81.93
CA ARG A 479 -8.90 13.07 -82.59
C ARG A 479 -9.27 14.10 -83.65
N GLY A 480 -10.55 14.35 -83.88
CA GLY A 480 -11.00 15.31 -84.88
C GLY A 480 -11.82 16.44 -84.27
N LEU A 481 -11.20 17.37 -83.55
CA LEU A 481 -11.75 18.72 -83.27
C LEU A 481 -10.62 19.61 -82.74
N VAL A 482 -9.86 20.19 -83.68
CA VAL A 482 -8.98 21.34 -83.49
C VAL A 482 -9.53 22.47 -84.35
N GLY A 483 -9.89 23.57 -83.71
CA GLY A 483 -10.10 24.88 -84.32
C GLY A 483 -11.48 25.12 -84.93
N THR A 484 -12.36 25.82 -84.22
CA THR A 484 -12.73 27.23 -84.48
C THR A 484 -13.95 27.68 -83.65
N ASP A 485 -14.00 28.99 -83.40
CA ASP A 485 -15.18 29.82 -83.11
C ASP A 485 -15.97 29.66 -81.80
N GLU A 486 -15.36 29.15 -80.73
CA GLU A 486 -15.96 29.09 -79.39
C GLU A 486 -15.68 30.32 -78.49
N ALA A 487 -15.47 31.48 -79.10
CA ALA A 487 -15.36 32.76 -78.41
C ALA A 487 -16.67 33.58 -78.38
N GLN A 488 -17.78 33.09 -78.96
CA GLN A 488 -19.05 33.84 -79.00
C GLN A 488 -20.26 33.15 -78.34
N ALA A 489 -20.09 31.96 -77.75
CA ALA A 489 -21.17 31.23 -77.08
C ALA A 489 -21.24 31.45 -75.55
N LEU A 490 -20.61 32.51 -75.02
CA LEU A 490 -20.58 32.83 -73.59
C LEU A 490 -21.97 32.99 -72.92
N PRO A 491 -23.03 33.47 -73.60
CA PRO A 491 -24.38 33.49 -73.00
C PRO A 491 -24.99 32.09 -72.83
N GLY A 492 -24.68 31.14 -73.72
CA GLY A 492 -25.13 29.74 -73.60
C GLY A 492 -24.39 28.96 -72.50
N ARG A 493 -23.15 29.34 -72.20
CA ARG A 493 -22.37 28.76 -71.09
C ARG A 493 -22.92 29.14 -69.71
N LEU A 494 -23.62 30.27 -69.59
CA LEU A 494 -24.29 30.65 -68.35
C LEU A 494 -25.56 29.83 -68.10
N SER A 495 -26.31 29.50 -69.15
CA SER A 495 -27.44 28.55 -69.10
C SER A 495 -26.96 27.12 -68.83
N ALA A 496 -25.81 26.74 -69.37
CA ALA A 496 -25.14 25.47 -69.06
C ALA A 496 -24.64 25.42 -67.62
N ALA A 497 -24.16 26.52 -67.03
CA ALA A 497 -23.76 26.58 -65.62
C ALA A 497 -24.95 26.44 -64.64
N VAL A 498 -26.12 26.98 -65.01
CA VAL A 498 -27.37 26.80 -64.23
C VAL A 498 -27.92 25.38 -64.39
N GLY A 499 -27.86 24.82 -65.61
CA GLY A 499 -28.15 23.41 -65.85
C GLY A 499 -27.15 22.48 -65.14
N GLU A 500 -25.86 22.82 -65.07
CA GLU A 500 -24.86 22.09 -64.30
C GLU A 500 -25.10 22.16 -62.80
N LEU A 501 -25.67 23.25 -62.28
CA LEU A 501 -26.09 23.37 -60.88
C LEU A 501 -27.31 22.50 -60.57
N GLU A 502 -28.31 22.44 -61.45
CA GLU A 502 -29.44 21.50 -61.32
C GLU A 502 -28.99 20.04 -61.52
N THR A 503 -28.01 19.80 -62.39
CA THR A 503 -27.39 18.49 -62.58
C THR A 503 -26.40 18.15 -61.46
N LEU A 504 -25.88 19.12 -60.70
CA LEU A 504 -25.03 18.91 -59.51
C LEU A 504 -25.90 18.59 -58.29
N VAL A 505 -27.10 19.18 -58.21
CA VAL A 505 -28.12 18.84 -57.22
C VAL A 505 -28.78 17.49 -57.54
N ALA A 506 -29.05 17.20 -58.81
CA ALA A 506 -29.46 15.86 -59.26
C ALA A 506 -28.31 14.85 -59.06
N ARG A 507 -27.06 15.20 -59.39
CA ARG A 507 -25.87 14.38 -59.07
C ARG A 507 -25.54 14.34 -57.59
N LEU A 508 -26.06 15.17 -56.69
CA LEU A 508 -25.91 14.99 -55.24
C LEU A 508 -26.98 14.03 -54.70
N ASN A 509 -28.14 13.99 -55.36
CA ASN A 509 -29.17 12.98 -55.16
C ASN A 509 -28.81 11.63 -55.86
N GLU A 510 -27.97 11.64 -56.89
CA GLU A 510 -27.43 10.44 -57.58
C GLU A 510 -25.98 10.10 -57.20
N SER A 511 -25.18 11.01 -56.64
CA SER A 511 -23.83 10.73 -56.11
C SER A 511 -23.99 10.19 -54.71
N ASP A 512 -24.61 9.02 -54.66
CA ASP A 512 -24.23 7.94 -53.77
C ASP A 512 -23.72 8.45 -52.42
N ALA A 513 -24.51 9.27 -51.72
CA ALA A 513 -24.14 9.72 -50.38
C ALA A 513 -24.08 8.48 -49.47
N ALA A 514 -24.92 7.49 -49.79
CA ALA A 514 -24.85 6.13 -49.30
C ALA A 514 -23.59 5.38 -49.75
N GLY A 515 -23.15 5.47 -51.01
CA GLY A 515 -21.90 4.84 -51.48
C GLY A 515 -20.61 5.62 -51.22
N ARG A 516 -20.67 6.89 -50.80
CA ARG A 516 -19.55 7.65 -50.23
C ARG A 516 -19.42 7.39 -48.74
N LEU A 517 -20.55 7.22 -48.05
CA LEU A 517 -20.56 6.63 -46.71
C LEU A 517 -20.13 5.16 -46.78
N GLY A 518 -20.57 4.44 -47.80
CA GLY A 518 -20.17 3.07 -48.13
C GLY A 518 -18.70 2.98 -48.49
N ALA A 519 -18.17 3.87 -49.32
CA ALA A 519 -16.74 3.95 -49.63
C ALA A 519 -15.91 4.47 -48.45
N ALA A 520 -16.49 5.27 -47.54
CA ALA A 520 -15.83 5.65 -46.28
C ALA A 520 -15.85 4.50 -45.27
N ILE A 521 -16.90 3.67 -45.27
CA ILE A 521 -17.02 2.44 -44.47
C ILE A 521 -16.13 1.35 -45.07
N ASP A 522 -16.02 1.24 -46.38
CA ASP A 522 -15.14 0.31 -47.10
C ASP A 522 -13.69 0.80 -47.04
N ALA A 523 -13.43 2.11 -47.00
CA ALA A 523 -12.11 2.66 -46.72
C ALA A 523 -11.75 2.50 -45.24
N ALA A 524 -12.72 2.58 -44.31
CA ALA A 524 -12.52 2.27 -42.90
C ALA A 524 -12.37 0.76 -42.66
N ALA A 525 -13.07 -0.08 -43.43
CA ALA A 525 -12.96 -1.54 -43.40
C ALA A 525 -11.69 -2.01 -44.13
N ALA A 526 -11.24 -1.33 -45.17
CA ALA A 526 -9.94 -1.55 -45.81
C ALA A 526 -8.79 -0.97 -44.98
N ALA A 527 -9.01 0.09 -44.20
CA ALA A 527 -8.06 0.57 -43.21
C ALA A 527 -8.00 -0.38 -42.00
N ALA A 528 -9.14 -0.94 -41.56
CA ALA A 528 -9.20 -1.98 -40.54
C ALA A 528 -8.59 -3.30 -41.03
N ALA A 529 -8.84 -3.70 -42.28
CA ALA A 529 -8.22 -4.85 -42.93
C ALA A 529 -6.73 -4.62 -43.24
N ARG A 530 -6.28 -3.36 -43.40
CA ARG A 530 -4.85 -3.01 -43.45
C ARG A 530 -4.22 -3.04 -42.06
N VAL A 531 -4.93 -2.69 -41.00
CA VAL A 531 -4.48 -2.96 -39.62
C VAL A 531 -4.38 -4.48 -39.42
N GLU A 532 -5.31 -5.25 -39.97
CA GLU A 532 -5.30 -6.72 -39.97
C GLU A 532 -4.16 -7.32 -40.84
N SER A 533 -3.80 -6.70 -41.97
CA SER A 533 -2.64 -7.10 -42.79
C SER A 533 -1.29 -6.58 -42.24
N THR A 534 -1.30 -5.53 -41.44
CA THR A 534 -0.13 -5.13 -40.61
C THR A 534 0.04 -6.10 -39.44
N VAL A 535 -1.06 -6.77 -39.06
CA VAL A 535 -1.10 -7.90 -38.13
C VAL A 535 -0.83 -9.23 -38.83
N GLU A 536 -0.55 -9.32 -40.14
CA GLU A 536 -0.03 -10.59 -40.72
C GLU A 536 1.46 -10.81 -40.39
N GLY A 537 2.23 -9.74 -40.18
CA GLY A 537 3.63 -9.84 -39.74
C GLY A 537 3.79 -10.03 -38.22
N VAL A 538 2.75 -9.74 -37.43
CA VAL A 538 2.79 -9.81 -35.96
C VAL A 538 2.74 -11.25 -35.45
N PRO A 539 1.96 -12.20 -35.99
CA PRO A 539 2.05 -13.62 -35.71
C PRO A 539 3.39 -14.21 -36.10
N ASP A 540 4.02 -13.75 -37.18
CA ASP A 540 5.39 -14.16 -37.54
C ASP A 540 6.43 -13.58 -36.58
N LEU A 541 6.25 -12.33 -36.12
CA LEU A 541 7.09 -11.70 -35.11
C LEU A 541 6.89 -12.35 -33.73
N ILE A 542 5.64 -12.66 -33.35
CA ILE A 542 5.28 -13.40 -32.15
C ILE A 542 5.76 -14.84 -32.27
N ALA A 543 5.62 -15.53 -33.40
CA ALA A 543 6.17 -16.88 -33.59
C ALA A 543 7.71 -16.89 -33.55
N ARG A 544 8.37 -15.83 -34.02
CA ARG A 544 9.82 -15.65 -33.87
C ARG A 544 10.22 -15.29 -32.44
N LEU A 545 9.45 -14.46 -31.74
CA LEU A 545 9.68 -14.08 -30.34
C LEU A 545 9.37 -15.24 -29.37
N THR A 546 8.28 -15.97 -29.60
CA THR A 546 7.89 -17.19 -28.89
C THR A 546 8.84 -18.32 -29.24
N GLY A 547 9.32 -18.44 -30.48
CA GLY A 547 10.37 -19.39 -30.86
C GLY A 547 11.75 -19.08 -30.25
N ILE A 548 12.02 -17.80 -29.95
CA ILE A 548 13.18 -17.38 -29.14
C ILE A 548 12.94 -17.68 -27.66
N ALA A 549 11.71 -17.50 -27.15
CA ALA A 549 11.34 -17.79 -25.77
C ALA A 549 11.26 -19.30 -25.45
N GLU A 550 10.82 -20.13 -26.39
CA GLU A 550 10.71 -21.59 -26.27
C GLU A 550 12.07 -22.30 -26.48
N ASN A 551 13.02 -21.67 -27.17
CA ASN A 551 14.40 -22.17 -27.31
C ASN A 551 15.42 -21.43 -26.43
N ALA A 552 14.98 -20.58 -25.51
CA ALA A 552 15.86 -19.84 -24.60
C ALA A 552 16.61 -20.76 -23.61
N GLU A 553 16.19 -22.02 -23.46
CA GLU A 553 16.92 -23.03 -22.70
C GLU A 553 18.09 -23.68 -23.48
N ALA A 554 18.20 -23.49 -24.81
CA ALA A 554 19.13 -24.26 -25.64
C ALA A 554 20.04 -23.46 -26.60
N VAL A 555 19.88 -22.13 -26.73
CA VAL A 555 20.69 -21.33 -27.67
C VAL A 555 21.86 -20.64 -26.95
N PRO A 556 23.13 -20.84 -27.38
CA PRO A 556 24.29 -20.14 -26.84
C PRO A 556 24.11 -18.61 -26.94
N LEU A 557 24.51 -17.88 -25.88
CA LEU A 557 24.36 -16.42 -25.77
C LEU A 557 24.95 -15.65 -26.97
N ASP A 558 25.97 -16.22 -27.60
CA ASP A 558 26.65 -15.66 -28.78
C ASP A 558 25.72 -15.58 -30.00
N GLU A 559 24.81 -16.55 -30.15
CA GLU A 559 23.86 -16.62 -31.25
C GLU A 559 22.65 -15.70 -31.02
N LEU A 560 22.25 -15.51 -29.75
CA LEU A 560 21.25 -14.53 -29.34
C LEU A 560 21.75 -13.09 -29.58
N ALA A 561 23.00 -12.80 -29.24
CA ALA A 561 23.62 -11.50 -29.51
C ALA A 561 23.70 -11.22 -31.02
N ALA A 562 24.06 -12.21 -31.84
CA ALA A 562 24.10 -12.08 -33.29
C ALA A 562 22.71 -11.81 -33.90
N ARG A 563 21.67 -12.48 -33.40
CA ARG A 563 20.28 -12.28 -33.85
C ARG A 563 19.71 -10.94 -33.42
N LEU A 564 20.02 -10.47 -32.21
CA LEU A 564 19.63 -9.15 -31.72
C LEU A 564 20.31 -8.05 -32.54
N SER A 565 21.61 -8.22 -32.85
CA SER A 565 22.37 -7.30 -33.68
C SER A 565 21.83 -7.22 -35.12
N ALA A 566 21.46 -8.37 -35.71
CA ALA A 566 20.82 -8.41 -37.04
C ALA A 566 19.44 -7.73 -37.07
N LEU A 567 18.68 -7.80 -35.98
CA LEU A 567 17.37 -7.16 -35.84
C LEU A 567 17.51 -5.63 -35.68
N LEU A 568 18.53 -5.18 -34.94
CA LEU A 568 18.89 -3.77 -34.82
C LEU A 568 19.39 -3.20 -36.15
N ASP A 569 20.17 -3.96 -36.92
CA ASP A 569 20.60 -3.58 -38.27
C ASP A 569 19.42 -3.48 -39.26
N ALA A 570 18.44 -4.39 -39.16
CA ALA A 570 17.24 -4.34 -39.99
C ALA A 570 16.36 -3.13 -39.64
N ALA A 571 16.21 -2.82 -38.36
CA ALA A 571 15.51 -1.62 -37.90
C ALA A 571 16.23 -0.33 -38.32
N ALA A 572 17.56 -0.29 -38.23
CA ALA A 572 18.36 0.86 -38.66
C ALA A 572 18.21 1.14 -40.17
N ARG A 573 18.15 0.10 -41.01
CA ARG A 573 17.92 0.23 -42.46
C ARG A 573 16.52 0.72 -42.81
N LEU A 574 15.50 0.34 -42.03
CA LEU A 574 14.12 0.80 -42.25
C LEU A 574 13.98 2.30 -41.95
N VAL A 575 14.66 2.78 -40.92
CA VAL A 575 14.68 4.20 -40.50
C VAL A 575 15.52 5.07 -41.44
N ASP A 576 16.42 4.49 -42.23
CA ASP A 576 17.27 5.23 -43.18
C ASP A 576 16.66 5.36 -44.59
N THR A 577 15.41 4.92 -44.77
CA THR A 577 14.66 5.08 -46.03
C THR A 577 14.20 6.52 -46.25
N ASP A 578 14.07 6.94 -47.52
CA ASP A 578 13.66 8.30 -47.86
C ASP A 578 12.23 8.63 -47.37
N ASP A 579 11.36 7.62 -47.24
CA ASP A 579 10.01 7.76 -46.66
C ASP A 579 10.05 8.02 -45.15
N ALA A 580 11.01 7.44 -44.42
CA ALA A 580 11.21 7.71 -43.00
C ALA A 580 11.78 9.12 -42.74
N ARG A 581 12.48 9.71 -43.71
CA ARG A 581 13.02 11.08 -43.64
C ARG A 581 11.97 12.16 -43.95
N ALA A 582 10.83 11.77 -44.52
CA ALA A 582 9.70 12.67 -44.80
C ALA A 582 8.71 12.80 -43.63
N LEU A 583 8.96 12.11 -42.50
CA LEU A 583 8.08 12.11 -41.34
C LEU A 583 8.12 13.45 -40.58
N PRO A 584 6.99 13.86 -39.92
CA PRO A 584 6.92 15.10 -39.15
C PRO A 584 8.01 15.20 -38.07
N ALA A 585 8.44 16.42 -37.75
CA ALA A 585 9.58 16.69 -36.86
C ALA A 585 9.49 15.98 -35.49
N ASP A 586 8.28 15.83 -34.94
CA ASP A 586 8.06 15.18 -33.65
C ASP A 586 8.40 13.68 -33.67
N LEU A 587 8.21 12.99 -34.80
CA LEU A 587 8.58 11.58 -34.95
C LEU A 587 10.08 11.39 -35.17
N SER A 588 10.73 12.37 -35.81
CA SER A 588 12.19 12.37 -35.97
C SER A 588 12.93 12.56 -34.64
N ALA A 589 12.35 13.30 -33.70
CA ALA A 589 12.87 13.47 -32.35
C ALA A 589 12.78 12.17 -31.53
N ALA A 590 11.64 11.47 -31.59
CA ALA A 590 11.46 10.17 -30.94
C ALA A 590 12.43 9.10 -31.49
N LEU A 591 12.65 9.09 -32.81
CA LEU A 591 13.66 8.22 -33.44
C LEU A 591 15.10 8.60 -33.07
N GLY A 592 15.35 9.88 -32.80
CA GLY A 592 16.62 10.39 -32.28
C GLY A 592 16.90 9.92 -30.85
N GLU A 593 15.91 9.99 -29.96
CA GLU A 593 16.01 9.44 -28.60
C GLU A 593 16.23 7.92 -28.61
N LEU A 594 15.52 7.20 -29.47
CA LEU A 594 15.69 5.75 -29.61
C LEU A 594 17.13 5.40 -30.06
N ARG A 595 17.72 6.18 -30.98
CA ARG A 595 19.11 6.02 -31.41
C ARG A 595 20.10 6.32 -30.28
N ALA A 596 19.83 7.31 -29.44
CA ALA A 596 20.67 7.64 -28.29
C ALA A 596 20.65 6.53 -27.23
N VAL A 597 19.47 5.99 -26.90
CA VAL A 597 19.31 4.88 -25.97
C VAL A 597 20.01 3.61 -26.49
N LEU A 598 19.92 3.34 -27.79
CA LEU A 598 20.61 2.20 -28.41
C LEU A 598 22.14 2.37 -28.44
N ALA A 599 22.64 3.61 -28.55
CA ALA A 599 24.06 3.91 -28.46
C ALA A 599 24.58 3.73 -27.02
N ASP A 600 23.85 4.21 -26.02
CA ASP A 600 24.17 4.03 -24.60
C ASP A 600 24.18 2.55 -24.20
N LEU A 601 23.26 1.75 -24.74
CA LEU A 601 23.24 0.29 -24.52
C LEU A 601 24.43 -0.43 -25.16
N ARG A 602 24.96 0.09 -26.28
CA ARG A 602 26.12 -0.48 -26.97
C ARG A 602 27.44 -0.12 -26.28
N ASP A 603 27.53 1.09 -25.74
CA ASP A 603 28.76 1.63 -25.13
C ASP A 603 28.81 1.40 -23.59
N GLY A 604 27.69 1.11 -22.94
CA GLY A 604 27.53 1.03 -21.47
C GLY A 604 27.81 -0.31 -20.78
N GLY A 605 28.38 -1.32 -21.45
CA GLY A 605 28.90 -2.52 -20.78
C GLY A 605 27.86 -3.40 -20.03
N VAL A 606 26.59 -3.35 -20.41
CA VAL A 606 25.48 -4.07 -19.74
C VAL A 606 25.69 -5.59 -19.73
N ILE A 607 26.43 -6.14 -20.71
CA ILE A 607 26.73 -7.57 -20.81
C ILE A 607 27.66 -8.05 -19.68
N GLU A 608 28.59 -7.21 -19.21
CA GLU A 608 29.55 -7.56 -18.16
C GLU A 608 28.88 -7.58 -16.77
N ASN A 609 28.04 -6.58 -16.48
CA ASN A 609 27.25 -6.54 -15.24
C ASN A 609 26.16 -7.61 -15.21
N ALA A 610 25.55 -7.95 -16.35
CA ALA A 610 24.60 -9.05 -16.46
C ALA A 610 25.28 -10.40 -16.19
N ASN A 611 26.50 -10.62 -16.68
CA ASN A 611 27.26 -11.85 -16.42
C ASN A 611 27.67 -12.00 -14.95
N ALA A 612 28.08 -10.91 -14.28
CA ALA A 612 28.38 -10.94 -12.84
C ALA A 612 27.12 -11.23 -12.01
N THR A 613 25.99 -10.65 -12.40
CA THR A 613 24.69 -10.86 -11.75
C THR A 613 24.16 -12.28 -11.97
N LEU A 614 24.32 -12.83 -13.18
CA LEU A 614 23.94 -14.22 -13.51
C LEU A 614 24.86 -15.25 -12.85
N ALA A 615 26.14 -14.94 -12.66
CA ALA A 615 27.06 -15.78 -11.88
C ALA A 615 26.66 -15.82 -10.40
N SER A 616 26.27 -14.68 -9.83
CA SER A 616 25.76 -14.60 -8.46
C SER A 616 24.40 -15.31 -8.31
N ALA A 617 23.53 -15.23 -9.33
CA ALA A 617 22.24 -15.92 -9.35
C ALA A 617 22.40 -17.45 -9.48
N ARG A 618 23.36 -17.92 -10.27
CA ARG A 618 23.70 -19.37 -10.34
C ARG A 618 24.28 -19.88 -9.03
N ALA A 619 25.19 -19.13 -8.40
CA ALA A 619 25.73 -19.51 -7.09
C ALA A 619 24.63 -19.59 -6.01
N ALA A 620 23.64 -18.70 -6.06
CA ALA A 620 22.48 -18.75 -5.18
C ALA A 620 21.55 -19.94 -5.50
N ALA A 621 21.29 -20.22 -6.79
CA ALA A 621 20.47 -21.36 -7.22
C ALA A 621 21.11 -22.71 -6.83
N ASP A 622 22.43 -22.84 -6.96
CA ASP A 622 23.19 -24.02 -6.55
C ASP A 622 23.11 -24.22 -5.02
N GLY A 623 23.17 -23.13 -4.24
CA GLY A 623 22.97 -23.16 -2.79
C GLY A 623 21.56 -23.61 -2.37
N PHE A 624 20.53 -23.20 -3.12
CA PHE A 624 19.15 -23.64 -2.90
C PHE A 624 18.91 -25.10 -3.31
N SER A 625 19.54 -25.57 -4.39
CA SER A 625 19.46 -26.97 -4.79
C SER A 625 20.09 -27.90 -3.75
N ALA A 626 21.22 -27.49 -3.15
CA ALA A 626 21.84 -28.22 -2.04
C ALA A 626 20.96 -28.27 -0.79
N ALA A 627 20.23 -27.19 -0.48
CA ALA A 627 19.28 -27.16 0.63
C ALA A 627 17.99 -27.98 0.35
N ALA A 628 17.57 -28.06 -0.91
CA ALA A 628 16.41 -28.86 -1.33
C ALA A 628 16.68 -30.37 -1.28
N GLU A 629 17.93 -30.80 -1.46
CA GLU A 629 18.34 -32.21 -1.31
C GLU A 629 18.22 -32.73 0.13
N ASP A 630 18.30 -31.85 1.14
CA ASP A 630 18.16 -32.19 2.57
C ASP A 630 16.69 -32.25 3.05
N LEU A 631 15.76 -31.69 2.26
CA LEU A 631 14.34 -31.60 2.60
C LEU A 631 13.66 -32.97 2.79
N PRO A 632 13.92 -34.00 1.94
CA PRO A 632 13.39 -35.35 2.16
C PRO A 632 13.87 -35.98 3.47
N ALA A 633 15.11 -35.71 3.88
CA ALA A 633 15.66 -36.22 5.14
C ALA A 633 14.97 -35.57 6.35
N LEU A 634 14.71 -34.26 6.30
CA LEU A 634 13.96 -33.52 7.31
C LEU A 634 12.50 -33.98 7.40
N LEU A 635 11.84 -34.20 6.26
CA LEU A 635 10.47 -34.73 6.20
C LEU A 635 10.36 -36.15 6.77
N ASN A 636 11.35 -37.00 6.50
CA ASN A 636 11.42 -38.34 7.09
C ASN A 636 11.65 -38.29 8.60
N ARG A 637 12.50 -37.37 9.08
CA ARG A 637 12.74 -37.16 10.52
C ARG A 637 11.49 -36.62 11.23
N ALA A 638 10.76 -35.69 10.60
CA ALA A 638 9.49 -35.20 11.10
C ALA A 638 8.41 -36.29 11.16
N ARG A 639 8.30 -37.14 10.12
CA ARG A 639 7.40 -38.31 10.15
C ARG A 639 7.72 -39.27 11.27
N SER A 640 9.00 -39.58 11.48
CA SER A 640 9.43 -40.45 12.59
C SER A 640 9.02 -39.90 13.96
N VAL A 641 9.18 -38.58 14.18
CA VAL A 641 8.78 -37.92 15.44
C VAL A 641 7.26 -37.93 15.62
N LEU A 642 6.50 -37.73 14.54
CA LEU A 642 5.04 -37.79 14.57
C LEU A 642 4.53 -39.22 14.83
N ASP A 643 5.16 -40.24 14.27
CA ASP A 643 4.83 -41.63 14.51
C ASP A 643 5.12 -42.04 15.96
N GLU A 644 6.25 -41.57 16.51
CA GLU A 644 6.63 -41.78 17.91
C GLU A 644 5.69 -41.06 18.88
N ALA A 645 5.30 -39.83 18.57
CA ALA A 645 4.27 -39.10 19.31
C ALA A 645 2.91 -39.79 19.24
N ALA A 646 2.49 -40.26 18.07
CA ALA A 646 1.22 -40.97 17.88
C ALA A 646 1.19 -42.34 18.57
N ALA A 647 2.34 -43.01 18.71
CA ALA A 647 2.49 -44.22 19.50
C ALA A 647 2.38 -43.93 21.01
N THR A 648 3.05 -42.87 21.47
CA THR A 648 3.02 -42.42 22.87
C THR A 648 1.61 -41.98 23.31
N ILE A 649 0.88 -41.28 22.42
CA ILE A 649 -0.50 -40.84 22.68
C ILE A 649 -1.48 -42.02 22.71
N ARG A 650 -1.32 -43.02 21.83
CA ARG A 650 -2.13 -44.25 21.86
C ARG A 650 -1.93 -45.06 23.14
N ASP A 651 -0.71 -45.10 23.66
CA ASP A 651 -0.39 -45.75 24.92
C ASP A 651 -1.04 -45.02 26.13
N TYR A 652 -1.18 -43.70 26.03
CA TYR A 652 -1.83 -42.84 27.03
C TYR A 652 -3.38 -42.90 27.00
N ASP A 653 -3.99 -42.98 25.82
CA ASP A 653 -5.46 -43.04 25.64
C ASP A 653 -6.06 -44.38 26.15
N ALA A 654 -5.27 -45.45 26.15
CA ALA A 654 -5.69 -46.76 26.67
C ALA A 654 -5.82 -46.81 28.21
N THR A 655 -5.22 -45.85 28.94
CA THR A 655 -5.09 -45.94 30.41
C THR A 655 -5.79 -44.83 31.20
N ARG A 656 -6.09 -43.65 30.63
CA ARG A 656 -6.89 -42.61 31.30
C ARG A 656 -7.71 -41.82 30.28
N GLY A 657 -9.04 -41.97 30.31
CA GLY A 657 -10.00 -41.44 29.33
C GLY A 657 -10.01 -39.92 29.13
N VAL A 658 -9.06 -39.41 28.35
CA VAL A 658 -8.99 -38.02 27.85
C VAL A 658 -9.24 -38.00 26.33
N GLY A 659 -10.22 -38.77 25.86
CA GLY A 659 -10.48 -38.97 24.43
C GLY A 659 -11.34 -37.90 23.74
N ARG A 660 -11.93 -36.94 24.49
CA ARG A 660 -12.94 -36.02 23.91
C ARG A 660 -12.37 -34.69 23.39
N ASP A 661 -11.25 -34.22 23.92
CA ASP A 661 -10.68 -32.90 23.57
C ASP A 661 -9.45 -32.99 22.64
N LEU A 662 -8.83 -34.18 22.49
CA LEU A 662 -7.64 -34.38 21.65
C LEU A 662 -7.95 -34.63 20.16
N GLY A 663 -9.17 -35.09 19.84
CA GLY A 663 -9.59 -35.39 18.47
C GLY A 663 -9.51 -34.18 17.51
N PRO A 664 -9.97 -32.97 17.91
CA PRO A 664 -9.81 -31.77 17.11
C PRO A 664 -8.34 -31.36 16.90
N ALA A 665 -7.50 -31.43 17.93
CA ALA A 665 -6.09 -31.06 17.86
C ALA A 665 -5.30 -31.96 16.90
N ILE A 666 -5.53 -33.27 16.95
CA ILE A 666 -4.89 -34.24 16.04
C ILE A 666 -5.32 -33.99 14.60
N ARG A 667 -6.61 -33.69 14.36
CA ARG A 667 -7.09 -33.33 13.02
C ARG A 667 -6.47 -32.03 12.49
N GLU A 668 -6.20 -31.06 13.36
CA GLU A 668 -5.57 -29.80 12.98
C GLU A 668 -4.10 -30.01 12.59
N VAL A 669 -3.36 -30.82 13.37
CA VAL A 669 -1.98 -31.19 13.06
C VAL A 669 -1.90 -31.96 11.74
N GLU A 670 -2.85 -32.86 11.47
CA GLU A 670 -2.91 -33.60 10.21
C GLU A 670 -3.27 -32.69 9.01
N ARG A 671 -4.09 -31.64 9.24
CA ARG A 671 -4.43 -30.63 8.23
C ARG A 671 -3.23 -29.74 7.91
N ALA A 672 -2.48 -29.33 8.93
CA ALA A 672 -1.24 -28.57 8.79
C ALA A 672 -0.16 -29.38 8.05
N ALA A 673 0.02 -30.66 8.39
CA ALA A 673 0.96 -31.54 7.69
C ALA A 673 0.60 -31.73 6.21
N ARG A 674 -0.70 -31.83 5.88
CA ARG A 674 -1.17 -31.89 4.49
C ARG A 674 -0.94 -30.58 3.73
N ALA A 675 -1.18 -29.43 4.37
CA ALA A 675 -0.93 -28.13 3.77
C ALA A 675 0.56 -27.91 3.46
N VAL A 676 1.45 -28.27 4.40
CA VAL A 676 2.91 -28.19 4.19
C VAL A 676 3.36 -29.14 3.08
N SER A 677 2.82 -30.37 3.01
CA SER A 677 3.16 -31.30 1.91
C SER A 677 2.64 -30.83 0.54
N ALA A 678 1.49 -30.15 0.50
CA ALA A 678 0.95 -29.56 -0.72
C ALA A 678 1.80 -28.35 -1.18
N LEU A 679 2.24 -27.51 -0.24
CA LEU A 679 3.14 -26.40 -0.51
C LEU A 679 4.48 -26.91 -1.05
N ALA A 680 5.10 -27.89 -0.39
CA ALA A 680 6.36 -28.47 -0.84
C ALA A 680 6.28 -29.03 -2.27
N ARG A 681 5.21 -29.77 -2.61
CA ARG A 681 4.99 -30.28 -3.98
C ARG A 681 4.71 -29.18 -4.99
N THR A 682 4.12 -28.06 -4.57
CA THR A 682 3.85 -26.92 -5.44
C THR A 682 5.14 -26.15 -5.74
N LEU A 683 6.00 -25.99 -4.72
CA LEU A 683 7.34 -25.40 -4.87
C LEU A 683 8.27 -26.29 -5.70
N GLU A 684 8.18 -27.61 -5.55
CA GLU A 684 8.93 -28.58 -6.38
C GLU A 684 8.51 -28.53 -7.85
N ARG A 685 7.22 -28.29 -8.15
CA ARG A 685 6.72 -28.14 -9.53
C ARG A 685 6.97 -26.78 -10.14
N ASN A 686 7.01 -25.72 -9.33
CA ASN A 686 7.14 -24.34 -9.79
C ASN A 686 8.20 -23.59 -8.97
N PRO A 687 9.49 -23.94 -9.10
CA PRO A 687 10.57 -23.30 -8.32
C PRO A 687 10.67 -21.78 -8.58
N ASN A 688 10.22 -21.32 -9.75
CA ASN A 688 10.18 -19.91 -10.14
C ASN A 688 9.16 -19.06 -9.35
N SER A 689 8.18 -19.67 -8.66
CA SER A 689 7.21 -18.95 -7.81
C SER A 689 7.87 -18.18 -6.66
N ILE A 690 9.03 -18.65 -6.18
CA ILE A 690 9.79 -18.03 -5.09
C ILE A 690 10.52 -16.76 -5.57
N LEU A 691 10.98 -16.73 -6.83
CA LEU A 691 11.73 -15.61 -7.38
C LEU A 691 10.82 -14.50 -7.94
N PHE A 692 9.63 -14.86 -8.45
CA PHE A 692 8.71 -13.90 -9.08
C PHE A 692 7.46 -13.61 -8.25
N GLY A 693 7.31 -14.22 -7.07
CA GLY A 693 6.24 -13.93 -6.11
C GLY A 693 4.82 -14.24 -6.60
N ARG A 694 4.66 -15.22 -7.51
CA ARG A 694 3.36 -15.62 -8.09
C ARG A 694 2.95 -17.02 -7.70
#